data_AF-K1QM60-F1
#
_entry.id   AF-K1QM60-F1
#
_cell.length_a   1.000
_cell.length_b   1.000
_cell.length_c   1.000
_cell.angle_alpha   90.00
_cell.angle_beta   90.00
_cell.angle_gamma   90.00
#
_symmetry.space_group_name_H-M   'P 1'
#
loop_
_entity.id
_entity.type
_entity.pdbx_description
1 polymer ?
#
loop_
_entity_poly.entity_id
_entity_poly.type
_entity_poly.pdbx_seq_one_letter_code
_entity_poly.pdbx_strand_id
1 'polypeptide(L)'
;MTEKSYARSINLPNEQIFRNLNNARCLALDIGGSLAKLAYCSRIHRRMSQVLDRNESTESSPSQHIYEVCEEDEYIDRLHFVKFETKFIESCLDFIQQKLGDSLSQNKTIHVTGGGAHKYKDLLASKLGVVVEKEDEMSCLIEGCNFLLKNIPDEAFLYQRHTEPTYKFQGVSRDIFPFLLVNIGSGVSLIKVESEDTYQRIGGTSTGGGTFWGLGSLLTKAKTFDDLLELAEQGDHREVDMLVKDIYGGAYSSIGLSGDIIASSFGKAARSPKKSEDQETGFKEADIARSLLLSISNDIGQIAYLHAKLHGLNKIYFGGYFIRGHPLTMHTITYAINFWSKGEINALFLRHEGYLGAIGAFIRGAKEEDTRGLTWGENLAGSSGLGSYHKSHPWREKKNHSSTFEMLELNQLDRALLPCPLLLDQQSYLPDTVELTEDIAAREYWLECFTKGVHKTQEQAIKSQQNHPDAMERAEKFTAKYIERLTELKENPCAYGSLTVRSLLDTSSHYLQEFMFNDPYLQLKQTENEHSLKYLAEYFQELERMDFEDRQLALAKGVIAGNVFDWGAREVTQIMETQSFGFKEATEKLQERPWLFDDFDAWLSRIKGKPHKCAAIFVDNSGADIILGIFPFIRDMLSRGTKVILCANSRPALNDVIYNELVILVKRVAEIDPQINEAYSENRLMVMETGQGSPCLDLRLIDCQLVDMMNKEETDLIVIEGMGRAIHTNFDACFSCEALKIAVIKNRWLANRLGGDMFSVMFKYEAPRKIYANTT
;
A
#
# COMPACT_ATOMS: atom_id res chain seq x y z
N MET A 1 -5.18 57.35 -7.23
CA MET A 1 -3.91 56.60 -7.34
C MET A 1 -4.18 55.22 -6.81
N THR A 2 -3.96 54.23 -7.67
CA THR A 2 -4.54 52.88 -7.63
C THR A 2 -3.90 51.97 -6.59
N GLU A 3 -4.68 51.57 -5.60
CA GLU A 3 -4.47 50.37 -4.80
C GLU A 3 -4.49 49.13 -5.71
N LYS A 4 -3.35 48.47 -5.88
CA LYS A 4 -3.30 47.10 -6.40
C LYS A 4 -3.55 46.15 -5.24
N SER A 5 -4.82 45.80 -5.03
CA SER A 5 -5.25 44.63 -4.28
C SER A 5 -4.62 43.38 -4.91
N TYR A 6 -3.52 42.90 -4.30
CA TYR A 6 -2.99 41.56 -4.56
C TYR A 6 -3.61 40.61 -3.54
N ALA A 7 -4.18 39.52 -4.06
CA ALA A 7 -4.78 38.39 -3.36
C ALA A 7 -6.03 38.71 -2.53
N ARG A 8 -7.21 38.32 -3.06
CA ARG A 8 -8.27 37.81 -2.18
C ARG A 8 -7.64 36.69 -1.35
N SER A 9 -7.68 36.85 -0.03
CA SER A 9 -7.39 35.83 0.97
C SER A 9 -7.94 34.48 0.50
N ILE A 10 -7.04 33.53 0.22
CA ILE A 10 -7.46 32.12 0.27
C ILE A 10 -7.79 31.91 1.74
N ASN A 11 -9.08 31.76 2.05
CA ASN A 11 -9.47 31.22 3.35
C ASN A 11 -8.80 29.86 3.46
N LEU A 12 -7.86 29.71 4.39
CA LEU A 12 -7.34 28.40 4.74
C LEU A 12 -8.55 27.52 5.13
N PRO A 13 -8.72 26.32 4.55
CA PRO A 13 -10.01 25.66 4.62
C PRO A 13 -10.31 25.07 6.00
N ASN A 14 -11.59 24.71 6.20
CA ASN A 14 -12.17 24.08 7.38
C ASN A 14 -11.34 22.88 7.92
N GLU A 15 -11.67 22.38 9.12
CA GLU A 15 -11.05 21.20 9.80
C GLU A 15 -10.87 19.95 8.92
N GLN A 16 -11.53 19.88 7.76
CA GLN A 16 -11.40 18.83 6.76
C GLN A 16 -9.99 18.68 6.16
N ILE A 17 -9.14 19.72 6.16
CA ILE A 17 -7.80 19.67 5.54
C ILE A 17 -6.70 19.29 6.54
N PHE A 18 -6.70 19.92 7.70
CA PHE A 18 -5.76 19.61 8.77
C PHE A 18 -6.46 18.72 9.80
N ARG A 19 -6.81 17.51 9.36
CA ARG A 19 -7.54 16.55 10.19
C ARG A 19 -6.78 16.31 11.48
N ASN A 20 -7.49 16.36 12.60
CA ASN A 20 -6.96 16.07 13.93
C ASN A 20 -5.78 16.95 14.38
N LEU A 21 -5.54 18.09 13.72
CA LEU A 21 -4.45 19.01 14.09
C LEU A 21 -4.57 19.53 15.52
N ASN A 22 -5.80 19.69 16.03
CA ASN A 22 -6.05 20.13 17.42
C ASN A 22 -5.40 19.21 18.47
N ASN A 23 -5.11 17.95 18.11
CA ASN A 23 -4.49 16.95 18.98
C ASN A 23 -3.06 16.58 18.52
N ALA A 24 -2.44 17.41 17.67
CA ALA A 24 -1.09 17.16 17.20
C ALA A 24 -0.06 17.30 18.34
N ARG A 25 0.87 16.35 18.41
CA ARG A 25 1.91 16.30 19.46
C ARG A 25 3.24 16.88 19.01
N CYS A 26 3.63 16.53 17.79
CA CYS A 26 4.86 16.96 17.15
C CYS A 26 4.57 17.45 15.72
N LEU A 27 5.32 18.45 15.29
CA LEU A 27 5.23 19.04 13.95
C LEU A 27 6.63 19.21 13.37
N ALA A 28 6.72 19.07 12.06
CA ALA A 28 7.91 19.40 11.28
C ALA A 28 7.51 20.07 9.97
N LEU A 29 8.44 20.84 9.41
CA LEU A 29 8.20 21.63 8.19
C LEU A 29 9.35 21.45 7.20
N ASP A 30 9.02 21.29 5.93
CA ASP A 30 9.93 21.53 4.80
C ASP A 30 9.48 22.80 4.08
N ILE A 31 10.26 23.88 4.20
CA ILE A 31 9.93 25.17 3.60
C ILE A 31 10.83 25.41 2.39
N GLY A 32 10.35 25.03 1.22
CA GLY A 32 10.97 25.33 -0.06
C GLY A 32 10.70 26.75 -0.54
N GLY A 33 11.35 27.14 -1.65
CA GLY A 33 11.18 28.47 -2.24
C GLY A 33 9.76 28.76 -2.74
N SER A 34 9.08 27.74 -3.26
CA SER A 34 7.73 27.87 -3.84
C SER A 34 6.65 27.10 -3.07
N LEU A 35 7.00 25.95 -2.50
CA LEU A 35 6.12 25.12 -1.68
C LEU A 35 6.66 24.90 -0.27
N ALA A 36 5.75 24.89 0.70
CA ALA A 36 5.98 24.40 2.03
C ALA A 36 5.18 23.09 2.24
N LYS A 37 5.69 22.23 3.12
CA LYS A 37 5.00 21.02 3.55
C LYS A 37 5.03 20.94 5.06
N LEU A 38 3.88 20.62 5.64
CA LEU A 38 3.69 20.39 7.06
C LEU A 38 3.56 18.90 7.28
N ALA A 39 4.40 18.36 8.16
CA ALA A 39 4.24 17.04 8.74
C ALA A 39 3.79 17.20 10.20
N TYR A 40 2.79 16.45 10.63
CA TYR A 40 2.40 16.42 12.04
C TYR A 40 1.88 15.06 12.45
N CYS A 41 2.13 14.68 13.71
CA CYS A 41 1.58 13.47 14.30
C CYS A 41 0.43 13.83 15.22
N SER A 42 -0.75 13.27 14.95
CA SER A 42 -1.91 13.40 15.82
C SER A 42 -2.24 12.07 16.48
N ARG A 43 -2.89 12.14 17.65
CA ARG A 43 -3.39 10.96 18.34
C ARG A 43 -4.86 10.75 17.98
N ILE A 44 -5.15 9.67 17.26
CA ILE A 44 -6.47 9.33 16.75
C ILE A 44 -7.14 8.37 17.72
N HIS A 45 -8.35 8.73 18.12
CA HIS A 45 -9.23 7.83 18.86
C HIS A 45 -9.83 6.81 17.89
N ARG A 46 -9.71 5.52 18.23
CA ARG A 46 -10.43 4.42 17.59
C ARG A 46 -11.01 3.52 18.67
N ARG A 47 -12.01 2.71 18.32
CA ARG A 47 -12.45 1.63 19.22
C ARG A 47 -11.71 0.35 18.86
N MET A 48 -11.36 -0.45 19.86
CA MET A 48 -10.87 -1.79 19.65
C MET A 48 -11.86 -2.76 20.25
N SER A 49 -12.19 -3.80 19.49
CA SER A 49 -12.89 -4.96 20.03
C SER A 49 -11.87 -5.87 20.71
N GLN A 50 -11.95 -5.99 22.03
CA GLN A 50 -11.17 -6.93 22.80
C GLN A 50 -12.02 -8.13 23.19
N VAL A 51 -11.35 -9.27 23.29
CA VAL A 51 -11.96 -10.54 23.64
C VAL A 51 -11.29 -11.05 24.92
N LEU A 52 -12.09 -11.23 25.97
CA LEU A 52 -11.62 -11.65 27.29
C LEU A 52 -12.07 -13.07 27.61
N ASP A 53 -11.17 -13.86 28.17
CA ASP A 53 -11.47 -15.20 28.67
C ASP A 53 -12.26 -15.10 29.98
N ARG A 54 -13.33 -15.89 30.11
CA ARG A 54 -14.24 -15.84 31.27
C ARG A 54 -13.56 -16.18 32.59
N ASN A 55 -12.47 -16.95 32.55
CA ASN A 55 -11.75 -17.33 33.76
C ASN A 55 -10.99 -16.13 34.39
N GLU A 56 -10.84 -15.02 33.67
CA GLU A 56 -10.15 -13.81 34.13
C GLU A 56 -11.12 -12.68 34.54
N SER A 57 -12.43 -12.76 34.22
CA SER A 57 -13.40 -11.74 34.61
C SER A 57 -13.94 -11.97 36.03
N THR A 58 -13.67 -11.01 36.93
CA THR A 58 -14.08 -11.04 38.35
C THR A 58 -15.57 -10.77 38.59
N GLU A 59 -16.36 -10.54 37.53
CA GLU A 59 -17.79 -10.25 37.63
C GLU A 59 -18.62 -11.37 37.01
N SER A 60 -19.35 -12.08 37.87
CA SER A 60 -20.29 -13.13 37.48
C SER A 60 -21.50 -12.55 36.75
N SER A 61 -21.38 -12.32 35.44
CA SER A 61 -22.51 -12.08 34.55
C SER A 61 -22.98 -13.41 33.92
N PRO A 62 -24.29 -13.68 33.80
CA PRO A 62 -24.82 -14.93 33.27
C PRO A 62 -24.86 -14.93 31.73
N SER A 63 -23.80 -14.47 31.05
CA SER A 63 -23.70 -14.58 29.58
C SER A 63 -23.49 -16.04 29.17
N GLN A 64 -24.11 -16.52 28.09
CA GLN A 64 -23.95 -17.92 27.62
C GLN A 64 -22.74 -18.11 26.69
N HIS A 65 -21.93 -17.08 26.51
CA HIS A 65 -20.92 -17.04 25.45
C HIS A 65 -19.56 -17.64 25.85
N ILE A 66 -18.74 -18.03 24.86
CA ILE A 66 -17.41 -18.68 25.08
C ILE A 66 -16.29 -17.71 25.51
N TYR A 67 -16.49 -16.42 25.26
CA TYR A 67 -15.65 -15.30 25.69
C TYR A 67 -16.49 -14.04 25.84
N GLU A 68 -16.03 -13.08 26.62
CA GLU A 68 -16.66 -11.76 26.73
C GLU A 68 -16.06 -10.81 25.70
N VAL A 69 -16.93 -9.98 25.13
CA VAL A 69 -16.53 -8.96 24.16
C VAL A 69 -16.64 -7.61 24.85
N CYS A 70 -15.54 -6.86 24.85
CA CYS A 70 -15.48 -5.50 25.35
C CYS A 70 -15.04 -4.56 24.23
N GLU A 71 -15.68 -3.40 24.14
CA GLU A 71 -15.17 -2.30 23.32
C GLU A 71 -14.33 -1.41 24.23
N GLU A 72 -13.05 -1.28 23.92
CA GLU A 72 -12.15 -0.35 24.59
C GLU A 72 -11.81 0.82 23.68
N ASP A 73 -11.61 1.99 24.29
CA ASP A 73 -11.08 3.15 23.61
C ASP A 73 -9.56 3.00 23.44
N GLU A 74 -9.11 2.99 22.19
CA GLU A 74 -7.71 2.95 21.84
C GLU A 74 -7.30 4.25 21.18
N TYR A 75 -6.03 4.61 21.37
CA TYR A 75 -5.46 5.77 20.73
C TYR A 75 -4.18 5.43 19.98
N ILE A 76 -4.23 5.56 18.66
CA ILE A 76 -3.07 5.36 17.78
C ILE A 76 -2.48 6.67 17.32
N ASP A 77 -1.20 6.65 16.96
CA ASP A 77 -0.57 7.77 16.29
C ASP A 77 -0.85 7.72 14.77
N ARG A 78 -1.14 8.89 14.18
CA ARG A 78 -1.26 9.08 12.73
C ARG A 78 -0.36 10.21 12.28
N LEU A 79 0.45 9.96 11.26
CA LEU A 79 1.19 11.00 10.56
C LEU A 79 0.34 11.59 9.46
N HIS A 80 0.38 12.91 9.36
CA HIS A 80 -0.28 13.67 8.33
C HIS A 80 0.77 14.50 7.60
N PHE A 81 0.75 14.46 6.28
CA PHE A 81 1.60 15.29 5.44
C PHE A 81 0.73 16.12 4.50
N VAL A 82 0.86 17.44 4.61
CA VAL A 82 0.06 18.40 3.85
C VAL A 82 1.00 19.35 3.11
N LYS A 83 0.73 19.59 1.81
CA LYS A 83 1.52 20.50 0.97
C LYS A 83 0.72 21.75 0.58
N PHE A 84 1.38 22.90 0.55
CA PHE A 84 0.76 24.19 0.19
C PHE A 84 1.80 25.20 -0.34
N GLU A 85 1.37 26.26 -1.02
CA GLU A 85 2.28 27.28 -1.54
C GLU A 85 2.95 28.07 -0.41
N THR A 86 4.28 28.26 -0.47
CA THR A 86 5.08 28.93 0.58
C THR A 86 4.57 30.34 0.91
N LYS A 87 3.93 31.03 -0.04
CA LYS A 87 3.33 32.36 0.19
C LYS A 87 2.26 32.36 1.29
N PHE A 88 1.67 31.20 1.60
CA PHE A 88 0.67 31.03 2.68
C PHE A 88 1.27 30.57 4.01
N ILE A 89 2.60 30.53 4.15
CA ILE A 89 3.25 30.07 5.38
C ILE A 89 2.75 30.84 6.61
N GLU A 90 2.65 32.16 6.53
CA GLU A 90 2.21 32.97 7.67
C GLU A 90 0.79 32.63 8.11
N SER A 91 -0.14 32.50 7.17
CA SER A 91 -1.52 32.10 7.47
C SER A 91 -1.59 30.68 8.06
N CYS A 92 -0.73 29.77 7.58
CA CYS A 92 -0.65 28.41 8.13
C CYS A 92 -0.17 28.44 9.59
N LEU A 93 0.82 29.28 9.92
CA LEU A 93 1.28 29.45 11.30
C LEU A 93 0.21 30.06 12.20
N ASP A 94 -0.55 31.04 11.71
CA ASP A 94 -1.70 31.59 12.44
C ASP A 94 -2.75 30.52 12.73
N PHE A 95 -3.02 29.63 11.76
CA PHE A 95 -3.95 28.53 11.93
C PHE A 95 -3.45 27.49 12.94
N ILE A 96 -2.16 27.10 12.87
CA ILE A 96 -1.53 26.21 13.84
C ILE A 96 -1.62 26.81 15.25
N GLN A 97 -1.27 28.09 15.40
CA GLN A 97 -1.36 28.79 16.68
C GLN A 97 -2.79 28.85 17.21
N GLN A 98 -3.79 29.06 16.34
CA GLN A 98 -5.19 29.07 16.72
C GLN A 98 -5.67 27.70 17.22
N LYS A 99 -5.24 26.62 16.57
CA LYS A 99 -5.71 25.25 16.88
C LYS A 99 -4.99 24.62 18.06
N LEU A 100 -3.70 24.85 18.18
CA LEU A 100 -2.87 24.24 19.22
C LEU A 100 -2.63 25.19 20.41
N GLY A 101 -2.71 26.51 20.21
CA GLY A 101 -2.59 27.50 21.29
C GLY A 101 -1.40 27.25 22.22
N ASP A 102 -1.66 27.22 23.52
CA ASP A 102 -0.64 26.99 24.56
C ASP A 102 -0.15 25.52 24.63
N SER A 103 -0.79 24.55 23.94
CA SER A 103 -0.30 23.16 23.91
C SER A 103 1.04 22.98 23.17
N LEU A 104 1.42 24.00 22.39
CA LEU A 104 2.73 24.15 21.75
C LEU A 104 3.76 24.91 22.60
N SER A 105 3.37 25.51 23.74
CA SER A 105 4.14 26.59 24.39
C SER A 105 5.46 26.17 25.07
N GLN A 106 6.41 27.12 25.01
CA GLN A 106 7.77 27.23 25.59
C GLN A 106 8.52 25.92 25.92
N ASN A 107 9.50 25.61 25.07
CA ASN A 107 10.50 24.51 25.11
C ASN A 107 10.22 23.31 24.22
N LYS A 108 9.16 23.31 23.40
CA LYS A 108 9.05 22.35 22.28
C LYS A 108 9.92 22.80 21.11
N THR A 109 10.68 21.85 20.58
CA THR A 109 11.47 22.03 19.36
C THR A 109 10.62 21.65 18.15
N ILE A 110 10.63 22.49 17.12
CA ILE A 110 10.13 22.13 15.80
C ILE A 110 11.30 21.95 14.85
N HIS A 111 11.31 20.84 14.11
CA HIS A 111 12.36 20.54 13.15
C HIS A 111 11.93 21.07 11.79
N VAL A 112 12.76 21.94 11.21
CA VAL A 112 12.47 22.65 9.97
C VAL A 112 13.63 22.49 9.01
N THR A 113 13.32 22.05 7.79
CA THR A 113 14.29 21.86 6.72
C THR A 113 13.96 22.75 5.50
N GLY A 114 14.84 22.71 4.50
CA GLY A 114 14.76 23.52 3.29
C GLY A 114 15.26 24.96 3.50
N GLY A 115 15.51 25.68 2.40
CA GLY A 115 16.04 27.05 2.44
C GLY A 115 15.17 28.04 3.23
N GLY A 116 13.86 27.81 3.32
CA GLY A 116 12.93 28.60 4.11
C GLY A 116 13.10 28.45 5.62
N ALA A 117 13.74 27.38 6.10
CA ALA A 117 14.08 27.21 7.52
C ALA A 117 14.97 28.36 8.03
N HIS A 118 15.81 28.93 7.15
CA HIS A 118 16.59 30.13 7.45
C HIS A 118 15.75 31.40 7.39
N LYS A 119 14.99 31.57 6.30
CA LYS A 119 14.24 32.80 6.01
C LYS A 119 13.11 33.06 7.00
N TYR A 120 12.43 32.01 7.45
CA TYR A 120 11.22 32.10 8.27
C TYR A 120 11.46 31.74 9.74
N LYS A 121 12.72 31.55 10.17
CA LYS A 121 13.08 31.16 11.54
C LYS A 121 12.43 32.05 12.60
N ASP A 122 12.62 33.36 12.48
CA ASP A 122 12.12 34.31 13.49
C ASP A 122 10.59 34.40 13.46
N LEU A 123 9.98 34.24 12.27
CA LEU A 123 8.52 34.20 12.12
C LEU A 123 7.92 32.97 12.82
N LEU A 124 8.52 31.80 12.61
CA LEU A 124 8.13 30.54 13.25
C LEU A 124 8.24 30.65 14.78
N ALA A 125 9.39 31.09 15.27
CA ALA A 125 9.65 31.22 16.70
C ALA A 125 8.70 32.23 17.37
N SER A 126 8.45 33.38 16.72
CA SER A 126 7.58 34.42 17.28
C SER A 126 6.09 34.07 17.23
N LYS A 127 5.60 33.45 16.15
CA LYS A 127 4.18 33.10 16.03
C LYS A 127 3.79 31.87 16.85
N LEU A 128 4.64 30.86 16.90
CA LEU A 128 4.34 29.60 17.59
C LEU A 128 4.90 29.51 19.01
N GLY A 129 5.84 30.38 19.38
CA GLY A 129 6.47 30.35 20.70
C GLY A 129 7.37 29.12 20.94
N VAL A 130 7.96 28.58 19.87
CA VAL A 130 8.76 27.32 19.85
C VAL A 130 10.24 27.57 19.56
N VAL A 131 11.09 26.59 19.87
CA VAL A 131 12.48 26.56 19.41
C VAL A 131 12.51 25.98 18.00
N VAL A 132 13.11 26.70 17.05
CA VAL A 132 13.27 26.22 15.67
C VAL A 132 14.63 25.55 15.53
N GLU A 133 14.62 24.23 15.41
CA GLU A 133 15.78 23.44 15.05
C GLU A 133 15.84 23.28 13.53
N LYS A 134 17.00 23.63 12.98
CA LYS A 134 17.19 23.65 11.55
C LYS A 134 17.91 22.38 11.13
N GLU A 135 17.24 21.59 10.31
CA GLU A 135 17.80 20.37 9.76
C GLU A 135 18.45 20.59 8.39
N ASP A 136 19.40 19.72 8.05
CA ASP A 136 20.01 19.71 6.72
C ASP A 136 19.03 19.12 5.68
N GLU A 137 18.87 19.84 4.57
CA GLU A 137 17.90 19.50 3.52
C GLU A 137 18.20 18.15 2.86
N MET A 138 19.47 17.87 2.56
CA MET A 138 19.86 16.62 1.90
C MET A 138 19.67 15.44 2.83
N SER A 139 20.03 15.62 4.10
CA SER A 139 19.92 14.57 5.10
C SER A 139 18.45 14.18 5.33
N CYS A 140 17.56 15.17 5.48
CA CYS A 140 16.11 14.91 5.60
C CYS A 140 15.54 14.26 4.34
N LEU A 141 15.97 14.68 3.15
CA LEU A 141 15.50 14.11 1.89
C LEU A 141 15.79 12.60 1.81
N ILE A 142 17.00 12.19 2.20
CA ILE A 142 17.45 10.79 2.15
C ILE A 142 16.72 9.97 3.19
N GLU A 143 16.62 10.49 4.41
CA GLU A 143 15.90 9.84 5.50
C GLU A 143 14.43 9.62 5.16
N GLY A 144 13.77 10.61 4.56
CA GLY A 144 12.40 10.47 4.07
C GLY A 144 12.26 9.50 2.89
N CYS A 145 13.23 9.46 1.98
CA CYS A 145 13.24 8.53 0.85
C CYS A 145 13.39 7.07 1.32
N ASN A 146 14.35 6.81 2.21
CA ASN A 146 14.56 5.50 2.81
C ASN A 146 13.32 5.04 3.59
N PHE A 147 12.71 5.96 4.35
CA PHE A 147 11.49 5.68 5.09
C PHE A 147 10.36 5.20 4.16
N LEU A 148 10.05 5.93 3.10
CA LEU A 148 8.96 5.55 2.19
C LEU A 148 9.25 4.24 1.46
N LEU A 149 10.45 4.08 0.89
CA LEU A 149 10.82 2.87 0.13
C LEU A 149 10.76 1.59 0.98
N LYS A 150 10.97 1.69 2.29
CA LYS A 150 10.97 0.54 3.22
C LYS A 150 9.62 0.25 3.85
N ASN A 151 8.75 1.26 3.98
CA ASN A 151 7.49 1.13 4.73
C ASN A 151 6.25 1.15 3.84
N ILE A 152 6.29 1.78 2.67
CA ILE A 152 5.12 1.97 1.81
C ILE A 152 5.21 1.03 0.60
N PRO A 153 4.32 0.03 0.50
CA PRO A 153 4.18 -0.78 -0.70
C PRO A 153 3.88 0.09 -1.92
N ASP A 154 4.45 -0.30 -3.06
CA ASP A 154 4.25 0.37 -4.35
C ASP A 154 4.67 1.85 -4.34
N GLU A 155 5.57 2.24 -3.43
CA GLU A 155 6.10 3.61 -3.39
C GLU A 155 6.85 3.96 -4.67
N ALA A 156 7.72 3.05 -5.12
CA ALA A 156 8.54 3.24 -6.30
C ALA A 156 7.87 2.64 -7.54
N PHE A 157 7.93 3.33 -8.66
CA PHE A 157 7.36 2.85 -9.91
C PHE A 157 8.11 3.31 -11.16
N LEU A 158 7.91 2.55 -12.24
CA LEU A 158 8.34 2.87 -13.59
C LEU A 158 7.19 3.54 -14.33
N TYR A 159 7.50 4.53 -15.15
CA TYR A 159 6.53 5.17 -16.04
C TYR A 159 6.94 5.00 -17.50
N GLN A 160 6.08 4.38 -18.30
CA GLN A 160 6.31 4.05 -19.71
C GLN A 160 5.06 4.39 -20.55
N ARG A 161 5.02 5.59 -21.13
CA ARG A 161 3.84 6.15 -21.84
C ARG A 161 3.22 5.27 -22.92
N HIS A 162 4.01 4.42 -23.58
CA HIS A 162 3.59 3.65 -24.76
C HIS A 162 3.61 2.13 -24.54
N THR A 163 3.62 1.70 -23.29
CA THR A 163 3.53 0.29 -22.92
C THR A 163 2.26 0.04 -22.12
N GLU A 164 1.80 -1.20 -22.11
CA GLU A 164 0.75 -1.68 -21.21
C GLU A 164 1.41 -2.73 -20.30
N PRO A 165 1.54 -2.46 -18.98
CA PRO A 165 1.10 -1.26 -18.25
C PRO A 165 1.89 0.03 -18.54
N THR A 166 1.23 1.17 -18.33
CA THR A 166 1.88 2.49 -18.30
C THR A 166 2.67 2.72 -17.01
N TYR A 167 2.15 2.24 -15.88
CA TYR A 167 2.76 2.34 -14.55
C TYR A 167 3.09 0.93 -14.07
N LYS A 168 4.34 0.69 -13.70
CA LYS A 168 4.75 -0.59 -13.11
C LYS A 168 5.36 -0.35 -11.74
N PHE A 169 4.61 -0.70 -10.71
CA PHE A 169 5.00 -0.53 -9.31
C PHE A 169 6.02 -1.59 -8.89
N GLN A 170 6.91 -1.21 -7.98
CA GLN A 170 7.87 -2.10 -7.36
C GLN A 170 7.38 -2.52 -5.97
N GLY A 171 7.59 -3.78 -5.63
CA GLY A 171 7.32 -4.27 -4.28
C GLY A 171 8.27 -3.63 -3.23
N VAL A 172 7.93 -3.84 -1.95
CA VAL A 172 8.79 -3.40 -0.85
C VAL A 172 10.06 -4.25 -0.82
N SER A 173 11.22 -3.61 -0.96
CA SER A 173 12.53 -4.23 -0.74
C SER A 173 13.20 -3.60 0.47
N ARG A 174 13.81 -4.41 1.33
CA ARG A 174 14.70 -3.90 2.39
C ARG A 174 16.10 -3.59 1.86
N ASP A 175 16.47 -4.20 0.74
CA ASP A 175 17.74 -3.95 0.05
C ASP A 175 17.55 -2.89 -1.03
N ILE A 176 17.37 -1.65 -0.58
CA ILE A 176 17.22 -0.48 -1.47
C ILE A 176 18.57 0.06 -1.93
N PHE A 177 19.65 -0.23 -1.19
CA PHE A 177 20.98 0.31 -1.44
C PHE A 177 21.78 -0.53 -2.46
N PRO A 178 22.89 0.01 -2.99
CA PRO A 178 23.12 1.44 -3.18
C PRO A 178 22.21 2.01 -4.27
N PHE A 179 21.88 3.29 -4.20
CA PHE A 179 21.07 3.95 -5.25
C PHE A 179 21.50 5.41 -5.48
N LEU A 180 21.05 5.96 -6.62
CA LEU A 180 21.19 7.37 -6.95
C LEU A 180 19.84 8.08 -6.74
N LEU A 181 19.79 9.06 -5.84
CA LEU A 181 18.66 9.97 -5.73
C LEU A 181 18.93 11.23 -6.56
N VAL A 182 18.07 11.49 -7.53
CA VAL A 182 18.08 12.68 -8.38
C VAL A 182 16.93 13.58 -7.94
N ASN A 183 17.23 14.56 -7.09
CA ASN A 183 16.24 15.50 -6.59
C ASN A 183 16.13 16.72 -7.50
N ILE A 184 15.00 16.86 -8.17
CA ILE A 184 14.72 17.94 -9.14
C ILE A 184 13.81 18.98 -8.49
N GLY A 185 14.43 19.99 -7.88
CA GLY A 185 13.78 21.19 -7.37
C GLY A 185 13.99 22.38 -8.31
N SER A 186 14.31 23.56 -7.73
CA SER A 186 14.71 24.73 -8.51
C SER A 186 15.96 24.44 -9.36
N GLY A 187 16.96 23.78 -8.76
CA GLY A 187 18.07 23.11 -9.43
C GLY A 187 18.00 21.59 -9.21
N VAL A 188 19.09 20.89 -9.50
CA VAL A 188 19.16 19.43 -9.38
C VAL A 188 20.35 19.02 -8.51
N SER A 189 20.10 18.11 -7.58
CA SER A 189 21.13 17.47 -6.77
C SER A 189 21.15 15.97 -7.04
N LEU A 190 22.35 15.42 -7.26
CA LEU A 190 22.58 14.00 -7.47
C LEU A 190 23.28 13.45 -6.24
N ILE A 191 22.62 12.53 -5.54
CA ILE A 191 23.05 12.02 -4.25
C ILE A 191 23.21 10.50 -4.37
N LYS A 192 24.45 10.03 -4.19
CA LYS A 192 24.73 8.60 -4.04
C LYS A 192 24.38 8.22 -2.60
N VAL A 193 23.53 7.22 -2.42
CA VAL A 193 23.15 6.69 -1.11
C VAL A 193 23.64 5.25 -1.02
N GLU A 194 24.54 5.00 -0.08
CA GLU A 194 25.20 3.69 0.12
C GLU A 194 24.63 2.93 1.31
N SER A 195 24.13 3.63 2.31
CA SER A 195 23.41 3.08 3.46
C SER A 195 22.49 4.15 4.05
N GLU A 196 21.83 3.85 5.18
CA GLU A 196 20.99 4.81 5.90
C GLU A 196 21.74 6.11 6.23
N ASP A 197 22.98 5.98 6.71
CA ASP A 197 23.76 7.12 7.22
C ASP A 197 24.92 7.51 6.30
N THR A 198 25.18 6.73 5.23
CA THR A 198 26.29 6.98 4.30
C THR A 198 25.75 7.40 2.94
N TYR A 199 25.96 8.67 2.63
CA TYR A 199 25.58 9.26 1.36
C TYR A 199 26.47 10.44 1.00
N GLN A 200 26.52 10.76 -0.29
CA GLN A 200 27.31 11.87 -0.81
C GLN A 200 26.60 12.55 -1.97
N ARG A 201 26.56 13.88 -1.94
CA ARG A 201 26.21 14.67 -3.13
C ARG A 201 27.35 14.60 -4.13
N ILE A 202 27.23 13.71 -5.11
CA ILE A 202 28.25 13.42 -6.12
C ILE A 202 28.16 14.36 -7.34
N GLY A 203 27.07 15.10 -7.48
CA GLY A 203 26.86 15.99 -8.61
C GLY A 203 25.63 16.87 -8.48
N GLY A 204 25.35 17.62 -9.55
CA GLY A 204 24.18 18.47 -9.66
C GLY A 204 24.26 19.38 -10.87
N THR A 205 23.13 20.00 -11.21
CA THR A 205 23.05 21.02 -12.24
C THR A 205 22.12 22.14 -11.80
N SER A 206 22.37 23.37 -12.27
CA SER A 206 21.45 24.49 -12.09
C SER A 206 20.26 24.44 -13.06
N THR A 207 20.27 23.57 -14.07
CA THR A 207 19.20 23.37 -15.07
C THR A 207 18.07 22.49 -14.53
N GLY A 208 17.32 23.00 -13.55
CA GLY A 208 16.19 22.29 -12.91
C GLY A 208 14.82 22.86 -13.27
N GLY A 209 13.84 22.61 -12.41
CA GLY A 209 12.47 23.12 -12.57
C GLY A 209 12.37 24.65 -12.49
N GLY A 210 13.28 25.29 -11.76
CA GLY A 210 13.39 26.76 -11.72
C GLY A 210 13.83 27.34 -13.06
N THR A 211 14.70 26.64 -13.79
CA THR A 211 15.10 27.01 -15.14
C THR A 211 13.95 26.83 -16.13
N PHE A 212 13.21 25.72 -16.04
CA PHE A 212 12.02 25.49 -16.87
C PHE A 212 10.99 26.59 -16.67
N TRP A 213 10.64 26.90 -15.42
CA TRP A 213 9.69 27.97 -15.12
C TRP A 213 10.22 29.34 -15.54
N GLY A 214 11.45 29.68 -15.17
CA GLY A 214 12.04 30.98 -15.44
C GLY A 214 12.13 31.29 -16.94
N LEU A 215 12.68 30.36 -17.73
CA LEU A 215 12.75 30.52 -19.19
C LEU A 215 11.37 30.43 -19.83
N GLY A 216 10.50 29.53 -19.36
CA GLY A 216 9.13 29.43 -19.85
C GLY A 216 8.36 30.74 -19.69
N SER A 217 8.47 31.40 -18.54
CA SER A 217 7.85 32.72 -18.29
C SER A 217 8.46 33.87 -19.09
N LEU A 218 9.71 33.74 -19.55
CA LEU A 218 10.34 34.71 -20.46
C LEU A 218 9.94 34.49 -21.92
N LEU A 219 9.72 33.23 -22.30
CA LEU A 219 9.52 32.83 -23.69
C LEU A 219 8.05 32.63 -24.07
N THR A 220 7.15 32.60 -23.10
CA THR A 220 5.70 32.36 -23.29
C THR A 220 4.88 33.27 -22.40
N LYS A 221 3.55 33.31 -22.63
CA LYS A 221 2.61 34.07 -21.80
C LYS A 221 2.09 33.29 -20.58
N ALA A 222 2.61 32.09 -20.35
CA ALA A 222 2.24 31.25 -19.22
C ALA A 222 2.59 31.93 -17.89
N LYS A 223 1.66 31.89 -16.93
CA LYS A 223 1.79 32.57 -15.64
C LYS A 223 2.18 31.62 -14.53
N THR A 224 1.80 30.36 -14.67
CA THR A 224 2.06 29.31 -13.68
C THR A 224 2.94 28.21 -14.26
N PHE A 225 3.53 27.40 -13.38
CA PHE A 225 4.26 26.21 -13.76
C PHE A 225 3.36 25.20 -14.49
N ASP A 226 2.10 25.08 -14.05
CA ASP A 226 1.14 24.14 -14.62
C ASP A 226 0.67 24.60 -16.02
N ASP A 227 0.48 25.91 -16.23
CA ASP A 227 0.21 26.49 -17.56
C ASP A 227 1.33 26.11 -18.57
N LEU A 228 2.59 26.12 -18.14
CA LEU A 228 3.73 25.77 -18.98
C LEU A 228 3.75 24.29 -19.36
N LEU A 229 3.40 23.40 -18.42
CA LEU A 229 3.30 21.97 -18.68
C LEU A 229 2.13 21.64 -19.62
N GLU A 230 0.99 22.32 -19.46
CA GLU A 230 -0.15 22.19 -20.36
C GLU A 230 0.18 22.65 -21.79
N LEU A 231 0.92 23.75 -21.94
CA LEU A 231 1.46 24.19 -23.22
C LEU A 231 2.42 23.13 -23.81
N ALA A 232 3.31 22.58 -23.00
CA ALA A 232 4.26 21.55 -23.44
C ALA A 232 3.59 20.24 -23.86
N GLU A 233 2.43 19.87 -23.31
CA GLU A 233 1.68 18.68 -23.75
C GLU A 233 1.12 18.86 -25.16
N GLN A 234 0.78 20.09 -25.55
CA GLN A 234 0.19 20.42 -26.85
C GLN A 234 1.22 20.76 -27.94
N GLY A 235 2.48 20.96 -27.55
CA GLY A 235 3.54 21.43 -28.44
C GLY A 235 4.27 20.33 -29.21
N ASP A 236 4.87 20.72 -30.33
CA ASP A 236 5.75 19.89 -31.14
C ASP A 236 7.17 20.46 -31.17
N HIS A 237 8.08 19.80 -30.46
CA HIS A 237 9.47 20.27 -30.36
C HIS A 237 10.20 20.30 -31.70
N ARG A 238 9.76 19.50 -32.68
CA ARG A 238 10.41 19.39 -33.99
C ARG A 238 10.35 20.69 -34.77
N GLU A 239 9.43 21.60 -34.44
CA GLU A 239 9.36 22.92 -35.05
C GLU A 239 10.47 23.85 -34.55
N VAL A 240 10.94 23.65 -33.31
CA VAL A 240 11.89 24.55 -32.62
C VAL A 240 13.32 23.95 -32.57
N ASP A 241 13.41 22.64 -32.40
CA ASP A 241 14.67 21.90 -32.30
C ASP A 241 15.27 21.55 -33.65
N MET A 242 16.60 21.58 -33.74
CA MET A 242 17.34 21.05 -34.89
C MET A 242 17.63 19.57 -34.67
N LEU A 243 17.13 18.73 -35.57
CA LEU A 243 17.29 17.27 -35.53
C LEU A 243 18.49 16.82 -36.36
N VAL A 244 18.97 15.59 -36.15
CA VAL A 244 20.07 15.00 -36.94
C VAL A 244 19.77 15.04 -38.44
N LYS A 245 18.52 14.75 -38.83
CA LYS A 245 18.10 14.82 -40.25
C LYS A 245 18.14 16.23 -40.84
N ASP A 246 18.01 17.28 -40.02
CA ASP A 246 18.10 18.66 -40.49
C ASP A 246 19.56 19.06 -40.84
N ILE A 247 20.55 18.28 -40.36
CA ILE A 247 21.97 18.48 -40.64
C ILE A 247 22.44 17.52 -41.75
N TYR A 248 22.09 16.24 -41.66
CA TYR A 248 22.62 15.17 -42.50
C TYR A 248 21.67 14.70 -43.60
N GLY A 249 20.44 15.21 -43.67
CA GLY A 249 19.42 14.78 -44.63
C GLY A 249 18.78 13.41 -44.32
N GLY A 250 19.11 12.81 -43.17
CA GLY A 250 18.64 11.48 -42.75
C GLY A 250 19.27 11.05 -41.42
N ALA A 251 19.38 9.74 -41.20
CA ALA A 251 20.12 9.19 -40.06
C ALA A 251 21.64 9.37 -40.25
N TYR A 252 22.38 9.52 -39.16
CA TYR A 252 23.85 9.52 -39.18
C TYR A 252 24.37 8.13 -38.79
N SER A 253 24.33 7.21 -39.77
CA SER A 253 24.55 5.78 -39.55
C SER A 253 25.94 5.40 -39.03
N SER A 254 26.99 6.18 -39.32
CA SER A 254 28.37 5.83 -38.92
C SER A 254 28.58 5.83 -37.41
N ILE A 255 27.74 6.54 -36.66
CA ILE A 255 27.77 6.57 -35.19
C ILE A 255 26.43 6.14 -34.56
N GLY A 256 25.53 5.59 -35.37
CA GLY A 256 24.26 5.02 -34.89
C GLY A 256 23.20 6.03 -34.42
N LEU A 257 23.25 7.29 -34.87
CA LEU A 257 22.22 8.28 -34.54
C LEU A 257 21.08 8.24 -35.56
N SER A 258 19.85 8.02 -35.10
CA SER A 258 18.66 8.13 -35.96
C SER A 258 18.39 9.60 -36.34
N GLY A 259 17.68 9.81 -37.45
CA GLY A 259 17.42 11.16 -37.98
C GLY A 259 16.52 12.03 -37.09
N ASP A 260 15.71 11.41 -36.24
CA ASP A 260 14.73 12.11 -35.37
C ASP A 260 15.32 12.53 -34.01
N ILE A 261 16.59 12.21 -33.74
CA ILE A 261 17.28 12.65 -32.52
C ILE A 261 17.51 14.16 -32.58
N ILE A 262 17.30 14.84 -31.46
CA ILE A 262 17.65 16.26 -31.28
C ILE A 262 19.17 16.39 -31.35
N ALA A 263 19.66 17.13 -32.35
CA ALA A 263 21.08 17.46 -32.49
C ALA A 263 21.43 18.77 -31.77
N SER A 264 20.51 19.75 -31.79
CA SER A 264 20.66 21.01 -31.08
C SER A 264 19.29 21.53 -30.63
N SER A 265 19.05 21.56 -29.32
CA SER A 265 17.86 22.15 -28.75
C SER A 265 17.73 23.63 -29.13
N PHE A 266 16.52 24.08 -29.50
CA PHE A 266 16.24 25.43 -30.03
C PHE A 266 17.02 25.83 -31.29
N GLY A 267 17.69 24.88 -31.95
CA GLY A 267 18.62 25.18 -33.04
C GLY A 267 17.96 25.83 -34.28
N LYS A 268 16.66 25.60 -34.52
CA LYS A 268 15.94 26.24 -35.63
C LYS A 268 15.66 27.71 -35.36
N ALA A 269 15.46 28.08 -34.09
CA ALA A 269 15.20 29.46 -33.70
C ALA A 269 16.36 30.41 -34.07
N ALA A 270 17.61 29.93 -34.04
CA ALA A 270 18.78 30.70 -34.46
C ALA A 270 18.89 30.90 -35.98
N ARG A 271 18.21 30.06 -36.78
CA ARG A 271 18.29 30.05 -38.25
C ARG A 271 17.03 30.58 -38.94
N SER A 272 15.95 30.78 -38.20
CA SER A 272 14.72 31.36 -38.71
C SER A 272 14.91 32.86 -39.02
N PRO A 273 14.69 33.31 -40.26
CA PRO A 273 14.80 34.72 -40.59
C PRO A 273 13.73 35.53 -39.86
N LYS A 274 14.14 36.55 -39.08
CA LYS A 274 13.23 37.55 -38.52
C LYS A 274 12.57 38.29 -39.69
N LYS A 275 11.25 38.17 -39.85
CA LYS A 275 10.52 38.75 -40.99
C LYS A 275 10.34 40.27 -40.89
N SER A 276 10.56 40.89 -39.72
CA SER A 276 10.70 42.34 -39.48
C SER A 276 11.17 42.61 -38.04
N GLU A 277 11.53 43.86 -37.68
CA GLU A 277 11.90 44.26 -36.31
C GLU A 277 10.74 44.15 -35.29
N ASP A 278 9.49 44.14 -35.77
CA ASP A 278 8.26 44.18 -34.94
C ASP A 278 7.46 42.85 -34.90
N GLN A 279 7.96 41.75 -35.48
CA GLN A 279 7.27 40.44 -35.43
C GLN A 279 7.97 39.46 -34.47
N GLU A 280 7.19 38.93 -33.51
CA GLU A 280 7.58 37.81 -32.65
C GLU A 280 8.08 36.62 -33.49
N THR A 281 9.04 35.86 -32.95
CA THR A 281 9.54 34.62 -33.58
C THR A 281 8.35 33.73 -33.93
N GLY A 282 8.15 33.37 -35.19
CA GLY A 282 6.94 32.70 -35.69
C GLY A 282 6.69 31.26 -35.19
N PHE A 283 7.27 30.86 -34.05
CA PHE A 283 7.03 29.58 -33.39
C PHE A 283 5.84 29.70 -32.42
N LYS A 284 5.10 28.61 -32.24
CA LYS A 284 4.02 28.59 -31.25
C LYS A 284 4.61 28.49 -29.85
N GLU A 285 3.98 29.16 -28.88
CA GLU A 285 4.38 29.09 -27.47
C GLU A 285 4.38 27.65 -26.93
N ALA A 286 3.43 26.81 -27.39
CA ALA A 286 3.38 25.39 -27.07
C ALA A 286 4.64 24.62 -27.54
N ASP A 287 5.11 24.87 -28.76
CA ASP A 287 6.29 24.21 -29.34
C ASP A 287 7.57 24.62 -28.58
N ILE A 288 7.65 25.90 -28.19
CA ILE A 288 8.72 26.44 -27.34
C ILE A 288 8.71 25.75 -25.97
N ALA A 289 7.55 25.66 -25.31
CA ALA A 289 7.42 25.00 -24.02
C ALA A 289 7.79 23.51 -24.08
N ARG A 290 7.37 22.82 -25.14
CA ARG A 290 7.73 21.41 -25.41
C ARG A 290 9.24 21.23 -25.56
N SER A 291 9.87 22.04 -26.40
CA SER A 291 11.32 22.05 -26.63
C SER A 291 12.07 22.32 -25.32
N LEU A 292 11.59 23.28 -24.53
CA LEU A 292 12.19 23.61 -23.23
C LEU A 292 12.15 22.44 -22.25
N LEU A 293 10.98 21.80 -22.11
CA LEU A 293 10.81 20.64 -21.22
C LEU A 293 11.73 19.49 -21.62
N LEU A 294 11.80 19.18 -22.92
CA LEU A 294 12.67 18.13 -23.44
C LEU A 294 14.14 18.44 -23.24
N SER A 295 14.57 19.67 -23.53
CA SER A 295 15.96 20.09 -23.34
C SER A 295 16.41 19.90 -21.90
N ILE A 296 15.60 20.33 -20.93
CA ILE A 296 15.92 20.22 -19.50
C ILE A 296 15.87 18.76 -19.05
N SER A 297 14.82 18.02 -19.41
CA SER A 297 14.66 16.62 -18.99
C SER A 297 15.76 15.72 -19.56
N ASN A 298 16.16 15.93 -20.81
CA ASN A 298 17.23 15.16 -21.46
C ASN A 298 18.60 15.43 -20.81
N ASP A 299 18.89 16.69 -20.48
CA ASP A 299 20.12 17.09 -19.78
C ASP A 299 20.18 16.43 -18.40
N ILE A 300 19.09 16.51 -17.62
CA ILE A 300 18.98 15.85 -16.32
C ILE A 300 19.17 14.33 -16.44
N GLY A 301 18.48 13.69 -17.39
CA GLY A 301 18.59 12.25 -17.62
C GLY A 301 20.00 11.82 -18.03
N GLN A 302 20.66 12.58 -18.90
CA GLN A 302 22.04 12.30 -19.31
C GLN A 302 23.01 12.41 -18.13
N ILE A 303 22.93 13.49 -17.36
CA ILE A 303 23.79 13.70 -16.18
C ILE A 303 23.56 12.59 -15.15
N ALA A 304 22.30 12.24 -14.87
CA ALA A 304 21.94 11.14 -13.97
C ALA A 304 22.53 9.80 -14.44
N TYR A 305 22.40 9.46 -15.73
CA TYR A 305 22.98 8.25 -16.30
C TYR A 305 24.51 8.21 -16.17
N LEU A 306 25.19 9.31 -16.53
CA LEU A 306 26.65 9.37 -16.47
C LEU A 306 27.18 9.17 -15.04
N HIS A 307 26.53 9.80 -14.05
CA HIS A 307 26.87 9.59 -12.65
C HIS A 307 26.54 8.17 -12.18
N ALA A 308 25.38 7.62 -12.52
CA ALA A 308 25.05 6.24 -12.18
C ALA A 308 26.10 5.27 -12.74
N LYS A 309 26.49 5.43 -14.01
CA LYS A 309 27.54 4.63 -14.64
C LYS A 309 28.90 4.80 -13.98
N LEU A 310 29.32 6.05 -13.71
CA LEU A 310 30.60 6.35 -13.07
C LEU A 310 30.73 5.70 -11.69
N HIS A 311 29.62 5.59 -10.96
CA HIS A 311 29.57 5.05 -9.61
C HIS A 311 29.05 3.61 -9.53
N GLY A 312 28.81 2.93 -10.65
CA GLY A 312 28.34 1.55 -10.70
C GLY A 312 26.94 1.32 -10.13
N LEU A 313 26.04 2.30 -10.26
CA LEU A 313 24.68 2.26 -9.72
C LEU A 313 23.68 1.83 -10.80
N ASN A 314 22.75 0.94 -10.43
CA ASN A 314 21.68 0.45 -11.31
C ASN A 314 20.27 0.93 -10.91
N LYS A 315 20.12 1.49 -9.70
CA LYS A 315 18.88 2.07 -9.19
C LYS A 315 18.99 3.60 -9.21
N ILE A 316 18.12 4.27 -9.98
CA ILE A 316 18.02 5.73 -10.02
C ILE A 316 16.59 6.13 -9.65
N TYR A 317 16.44 6.78 -8.50
CA TYR A 317 15.18 7.36 -8.05
C TYR A 317 15.15 8.85 -8.37
N PHE A 318 14.13 9.27 -9.12
CA PHE A 318 13.84 10.65 -9.44
C PHE A 318 12.79 11.18 -8.47
N GLY A 319 13.11 12.26 -7.79
CA GLY A 319 12.21 12.94 -6.88
C GLY A 319 12.20 14.45 -7.11
N GLY A 320 11.40 15.15 -6.31
CA GLY A 320 11.32 16.60 -6.34
C GLY A 320 10.16 17.14 -7.16
N TYR A 321 9.83 18.40 -6.86
CA TYR A 321 8.60 19.06 -7.31
C TYR A 321 8.59 19.44 -8.81
N PHE A 322 9.64 19.15 -9.57
CA PHE A 322 9.54 19.28 -11.03
C PHE A 322 8.68 18.16 -11.64
N ILE A 323 8.63 16.98 -11.00
CA ILE A 323 7.97 15.79 -11.53
C ILE A 323 6.46 15.87 -11.26
N ARG A 324 6.04 15.95 -9.98
CA ARG A 324 4.64 16.13 -9.53
C ARG A 324 3.66 15.14 -10.14
N GLY A 325 4.10 13.90 -10.37
CA GLY A 325 3.31 12.91 -11.09
C GLY A 325 2.91 13.33 -12.52
N HIS A 326 3.52 14.37 -13.12
CA HIS A 326 3.18 14.83 -14.46
C HIS A 326 3.68 13.82 -15.50
N PRO A 327 2.78 13.13 -16.23
CA PRO A 327 3.15 12.01 -17.10
C PRO A 327 4.15 12.41 -18.18
N LEU A 328 4.09 13.67 -18.65
CA LEU A 328 5.02 14.18 -19.64
C LEU A 328 6.45 14.28 -19.15
N THR A 329 6.63 14.77 -17.93
CA THR A 329 7.95 14.94 -17.32
C THR A 329 8.56 13.57 -17.01
N MET A 330 7.74 12.65 -16.48
CA MET A 330 8.18 11.26 -16.27
C MET A 330 8.55 10.59 -17.60
N HIS A 331 7.75 10.79 -18.65
CA HIS A 331 8.04 10.26 -19.98
C HIS A 331 9.40 10.71 -20.51
N THR A 332 9.68 12.02 -20.45
CA THR A 332 10.91 12.59 -21.01
C THR A 332 12.15 12.13 -20.23
N ILE A 333 12.06 12.03 -18.90
CA ILE A 333 13.13 11.50 -18.05
C ILE A 333 13.36 10.00 -18.35
N THR A 334 12.29 9.19 -18.39
CA THR A 334 12.41 7.76 -18.74
C THR A 334 13.04 7.58 -20.11
N TYR A 335 12.61 8.35 -21.10
CA TYR A 335 13.17 8.30 -22.45
C TYR A 335 14.67 8.61 -22.45
N ALA A 336 15.08 9.69 -21.77
CA ALA A 336 16.48 10.08 -21.68
C ALA A 336 17.35 9.00 -21.04
N ILE A 337 16.91 8.43 -19.91
CA ILE A 337 17.63 7.36 -19.22
C ILE A 337 17.75 6.12 -20.11
N ASN A 338 16.64 5.66 -20.70
CA ASN A 338 16.62 4.50 -21.57
C ASN A 338 17.49 4.69 -22.83
N PHE A 339 17.49 5.90 -23.40
CA PHE A 339 18.32 6.24 -24.56
C PHE A 339 19.81 6.08 -24.26
N TRP A 340 20.29 6.64 -23.15
CA TRP A 340 21.71 6.57 -22.79
C TRP A 340 22.13 5.22 -22.20
N SER A 341 21.23 4.56 -21.45
CA SER A 341 21.48 3.26 -20.84
C SER A 341 21.28 2.07 -21.78
N LYS A 342 20.66 2.28 -22.95
CA LYS A 342 20.21 1.20 -23.85
C LYS A 342 19.32 0.16 -23.13
N GLY A 343 18.55 0.61 -22.14
CA GLY A 343 17.67 -0.23 -21.32
C GLY A 343 18.36 -0.96 -20.17
N GLU A 344 19.66 -0.76 -19.94
CA GLU A 344 20.38 -1.37 -18.80
C GLU A 344 19.94 -0.80 -17.45
N ILE A 345 19.51 0.46 -17.42
CA ILE A 345 19.09 1.18 -16.21
C ILE A 345 17.70 1.75 -16.44
N ASN A 346 16.85 1.60 -15.43
CA ASN A 346 15.50 2.13 -15.41
C ASN A 346 15.41 3.41 -14.57
N ALA A 347 14.57 4.36 -15.00
CA ALA A 347 14.18 5.52 -14.21
C ALA A 347 13.03 5.15 -13.27
N LEU A 348 13.24 5.31 -11.96
CA LEU A 348 12.24 5.05 -10.93
C LEU A 348 11.71 6.38 -10.40
N PHE A 349 10.40 6.47 -10.18
CA PHE A 349 9.72 7.60 -9.57
C PHE A 349 9.13 7.18 -8.23
N LEU A 350 8.80 8.14 -7.38
CA LEU A 350 8.21 7.92 -6.06
C LEU A 350 6.79 8.51 -6.05
N ARG A 351 5.82 7.82 -5.42
CA ARG A 351 4.44 8.30 -5.27
C ARG A 351 4.36 9.54 -4.38
N HIS A 352 5.22 9.62 -3.37
CA HIS A 352 5.21 10.65 -2.35
C HIS A 352 6.49 11.50 -2.37
N GLU A 353 7.07 11.72 -3.55
CA GLU A 353 8.31 12.49 -3.77
C GLU A 353 8.24 13.92 -3.22
N GLY A 354 7.02 14.48 -3.13
CA GLY A 354 6.78 15.83 -2.60
C GLY A 354 6.98 15.97 -1.09
N TYR A 355 7.07 14.88 -0.33
CA TYR A 355 7.08 14.90 1.13
C TYR A 355 8.40 14.46 1.76
N LEU A 356 9.40 14.05 0.98
CA LEU A 356 10.67 13.49 1.46
C LEU A 356 11.33 14.35 2.57
N GLY A 357 11.51 15.65 2.33
CA GLY A 357 12.13 16.55 3.30
C GLY A 357 11.32 16.69 4.59
N ALA A 358 9.99 16.79 4.49
CA ALA A 358 9.12 16.92 5.66
C ALA A 358 9.08 15.63 6.50
N ILE A 359 9.09 14.47 5.84
CA ILE A 359 9.21 13.15 6.49
C ILE A 359 10.54 13.07 7.24
N GLY A 360 11.66 13.41 6.60
CA GLY A 360 12.97 13.39 7.27
C GLY A 360 13.05 14.34 8.47
N ALA A 361 12.56 15.57 8.34
CA ALA A 361 12.50 16.52 9.45
C ALA A 361 11.64 15.99 10.60
N PHE A 362 10.49 15.37 10.28
CA PHE A 362 9.63 14.75 11.27
C PHE A 362 10.32 13.59 12.01
N ILE A 363 10.96 12.68 11.29
CA ILE A 363 11.64 11.51 11.88
C ILE A 363 12.75 11.95 12.83
N ARG A 364 13.50 13.00 12.49
CA ARG A 364 14.54 13.55 13.36
C ARG A 364 13.99 14.07 14.67
N GLY A 365 12.94 14.88 14.63
CA GLY A 365 12.29 15.34 15.85
C GLY A 365 11.66 14.21 16.67
N ALA A 366 11.12 13.19 15.99
CA ALA A 366 10.55 12.03 16.68
C ALA A 366 11.62 11.15 17.36
N LYS A 367 12.88 11.14 16.89
CA LYS A 367 13.99 10.40 17.50
C LYS A 367 14.45 11.01 18.83
N GLU A 368 14.25 12.31 19.05
CA GLU A 368 14.66 13.02 20.26
C GLU A 368 13.66 12.86 21.43
N GLU A 369 12.39 12.55 21.14
CA GLU A 369 11.31 12.39 22.14
C GLU A 369 11.17 10.95 22.71
N ASP A 370 12.19 10.10 22.55
CA ASP A 370 12.29 8.69 23.00
C ASP A 370 11.47 7.65 22.19
N THR A 371 12.19 6.70 21.60
CA THR A 371 11.77 5.41 20.99
C THR A 371 10.38 5.31 20.32
N ARG A 372 10.26 5.62 19.02
CA ARG A 372 9.17 5.04 18.19
C ARG A 372 9.72 4.30 16.97
N GLY A 373 10.35 3.16 17.24
CA GLY A 373 10.52 2.10 16.25
C GLY A 373 9.18 1.43 16.02
N LEU A 374 8.35 2.02 15.15
CA LEU A 374 7.02 1.53 14.80
C LEU A 374 6.89 1.57 13.28
N THR A 375 6.37 0.49 12.72
CA THR A 375 6.12 0.37 11.28
C THR A 375 4.94 1.29 10.92
N TRP A 376 4.95 1.89 9.75
CA TRP A 376 3.86 2.78 9.30
C TRP A 376 3.20 2.22 8.05
N GLY A 377 1.87 2.31 7.97
CA GLY A 377 1.10 1.89 6.80
C GLY A 377 0.28 3.04 6.23
N GLU A 378 0.15 3.10 4.90
CA GLU A 378 -0.68 4.10 4.22
C GLU A 378 -2.16 3.94 4.62
N ASN A 379 -2.77 5.01 5.11
CA ASN A 379 -4.21 5.08 5.29
C ASN A 379 -4.86 5.44 3.96
N LEU A 380 -5.39 4.43 3.27
CA LEU A 380 -6.03 4.61 1.97
C LEU A 380 -7.29 5.50 2.04
N ALA A 381 -8.03 5.52 3.15
CA ALA A 381 -9.24 6.34 3.28
C ALA A 381 -8.93 7.85 3.45
N GLY A 382 -7.81 8.15 4.12
CA GLY A 382 -7.34 9.52 4.38
C GLY A 382 -6.44 10.09 3.27
N SER A 383 -5.64 9.25 2.63
CA SER A 383 -4.64 9.69 1.65
C SER A 383 -5.27 10.09 0.31
N SER A 384 -4.58 11.00 -0.38
CA SER A 384 -4.84 11.42 -1.76
C SER A 384 -4.02 10.57 -2.72
N GLY A 385 -4.61 10.20 -3.85
CA GLY A 385 -3.92 9.40 -4.85
C GLY A 385 -3.00 10.22 -5.77
N LEU A 386 -2.09 9.53 -6.45
CA LEU A 386 -1.32 10.04 -7.57
C LEU A 386 -2.28 10.58 -8.65
N GLY A 387 -2.20 11.85 -8.99
CA GLY A 387 -3.16 12.51 -9.89
C GLY A 387 -3.23 11.86 -11.30
N SER A 388 -4.44 11.64 -11.81
CA SER A 388 -4.65 11.26 -13.22
C SER A 388 -4.79 12.50 -14.09
N TYR A 389 -3.83 12.69 -14.99
CA TYR A 389 -3.89 13.73 -16.02
C TYR A 389 -4.73 13.33 -17.25
N HIS A 390 -5.38 12.15 -17.24
CA HIS A 390 -6.23 11.75 -18.35
C HIS A 390 -7.57 12.51 -18.35
N LYS A 391 -7.62 13.51 -19.24
CA LYS A 391 -8.76 14.31 -19.69
C LYS A 391 -9.20 15.42 -18.72
N SER A 392 -8.61 16.59 -18.95
CA SER A 392 -9.29 17.88 -18.84
C SER A 392 -10.57 17.87 -19.71
N HIS A 393 -11.63 17.25 -19.21
CA HIS A 393 -12.97 17.60 -19.68
C HIS A 393 -13.25 19.03 -19.16
N PRO A 394 -13.63 19.99 -20.03
CA PRO A 394 -13.89 21.38 -19.64
C PRO A 394 -14.98 21.57 -18.56
N TRP A 395 -15.67 20.49 -18.18
CA TRP A 395 -16.69 20.45 -17.14
C TRP A 395 -16.16 20.14 -15.74
N ARG A 396 -14.90 19.70 -15.58
CA ARG A 396 -14.32 19.37 -14.26
C ARG A 396 -13.86 20.57 -13.45
N GLU A 397 -13.65 21.74 -14.07
CA GLU A 397 -13.38 22.98 -13.31
C GLU A 397 -14.59 23.49 -12.50
N LYS A 398 -15.79 22.90 -12.66
CA LYS A 398 -17.02 23.36 -11.99
C LYS A 398 -17.58 22.42 -10.91
N LYS A 399 -16.98 21.25 -10.68
CA LYS A 399 -17.28 20.50 -9.45
C LYS A 399 -16.24 20.86 -8.41
N ASN A 400 -16.69 21.60 -7.40
CA ASN A 400 -16.02 21.76 -6.12
C ASN A 400 -15.73 20.36 -5.53
N HIS A 401 -14.64 19.71 -5.93
CA HIS A 401 -14.01 18.72 -5.05
C HIS A 401 -13.44 19.52 -3.87
N SER A 402 -13.81 19.11 -2.65
CA SER A 402 -13.48 19.85 -1.43
C SER A 402 -12.02 19.70 -0.97
N SER A 403 -11.08 19.40 -1.88
CA SER A 403 -9.67 19.29 -1.51
C SER A 403 -8.78 19.78 -2.65
N THR A 404 -8.50 21.08 -2.66
CA THR A 404 -7.43 21.72 -3.43
C THR A 404 -6.01 21.32 -2.96
N PHE A 405 -5.90 20.30 -2.10
CA PHE A 405 -4.69 19.95 -1.35
C PHE A 405 -4.52 18.44 -1.36
N GLU A 406 -3.33 17.98 -1.74
CA GLU A 406 -2.95 16.58 -1.60
C GLU A 406 -2.46 16.32 -0.17
N MET A 407 -2.82 15.15 0.34
CA MET A 407 -2.53 14.70 1.70
C MET A 407 -2.06 13.25 1.68
N LEU A 408 -1.05 12.94 2.48
CA LEU A 408 -0.65 11.58 2.82
C LEU A 408 -0.93 11.36 4.30
N GLU A 409 -1.68 10.30 4.63
CA GLU A 409 -1.89 9.86 6.01
C GLU A 409 -1.28 8.48 6.23
N LEU A 410 -0.47 8.34 7.28
CA LEU A 410 0.13 7.06 7.67
C LEU A 410 -0.35 6.69 9.07
N ASN A 411 -0.94 5.51 9.21
CA ASN A 411 -1.28 4.93 10.50
C ASN A 411 -0.05 4.23 11.07
N GLN A 412 0.20 4.44 12.36
CA GLN A 412 1.15 3.62 13.10
C GLN A 412 0.64 2.19 13.17
N LEU A 413 1.51 1.23 12.90
CA LEU A 413 1.25 -0.17 13.09
C LEU A 413 1.79 -0.61 14.45
N ASP A 414 1.03 -1.46 15.12
CA ASP A 414 1.30 -1.87 16.51
C ASP A 414 2.53 -2.79 16.64
N ARG A 415 3.09 -3.25 15.50
CA ARG A 415 4.11 -4.30 15.42
C ARG A 415 5.19 -3.98 14.40
N ALA A 416 6.39 -4.53 14.63
CA ALA A 416 7.46 -4.54 13.66
C ALA A 416 7.20 -5.65 12.63
N LEU A 417 7.18 -5.30 11.33
CA LEU A 417 6.88 -6.26 10.26
C LEU A 417 8.14 -6.61 9.47
N LEU A 418 8.36 -7.90 9.20
CA LEU A 418 9.48 -8.48 8.46
C LEU A 418 8.96 -9.35 7.29
N PRO A 419 9.75 -9.52 6.21
CA PRO A 419 9.44 -10.50 5.18
C PRO A 419 9.44 -11.92 5.74
N CYS A 420 8.52 -12.75 5.25
CA CYS A 420 8.45 -14.16 5.61
C CYS A 420 9.75 -14.88 5.24
N PRO A 421 10.40 -15.59 6.19
CA PRO A 421 11.69 -16.23 5.95
C PRO A 421 11.59 -17.44 4.99
N LEU A 422 10.38 -17.94 4.76
CA LEU A 422 10.11 -19.11 3.93
C LEU A 422 9.93 -18.77 2.44
N LEU A 423 9.83 -17.48 2.08
CA LEU A 423 9.77 -17.06 0.67
C LEU A 423 11.05 -17.45 -0.06
N LEU A 424 10.92 -18.00 -1.27
CA LEU A 424 12.07 -18.42 -2.08
C LEU A 424 12.92 -17.22 -2.52
N ASP A 425 12.27 -16.17 -3.03
CA ASP A 425 12.88 -14.90 -3.40
C ASP A 425 11.99 -13.75 -2.90
N GLN A 426 12.49 -13.02 -1.89
CA GLN A 426 11.77 -11.89 -1.30
C GLN A 426 11.72 -10.67 -2.22
N GLN A 427 12.66 -10.53 -3.16
CA GLN A 427 12.73 -9.36 -4.04
C GLN A 427 11.74 -9.46 -5.20
N SER A 428 11.56 -10.67 -5.74
CA SER A 428 10.62 -10.91 -6.85
C SER A 428 9.20 -11.24 -6.40
N TYR A 429 8.97 -11.43 -5.10
CA TYR A 429 7.67 -11.82 -4.58
C TYR A 429 6.65 -10.68 -4.72
N LEU A 430 5.56 -10.98 -5.42
CA LEU A 430 4.37 -10.16 -5.51
C LEU A 430 3.21 -10.94 -4.87
N PRO A 431 2.51 -10.36 -3.86
CA PRO A 431 1.45 -11.07 -3.18
C PRO A 431 0.24 -11.30 -4.09
N ASP A 432 -0.18 -10.29 -4.85
CA ASP A 432 -1.44 -10.30 -5.60
C ASP A 432 -1.38 -11.09 -6.90
N THR A 433 -2.39 -11.94 -7.11
CA THR A 433 -2.49 -12.81 -8.31
C THR A 433 -3.00 -12.08 -9.54
N VAL A 434 -3.85 -11.06 -9.36
CA VAL A 434 -4.44 -10.29 -10.47
C VAL A 434 -4.22 -8.79 -10.24
N GLU A 435 -3.49 -8.18 -11.17
CA GLU A 435 -3.27 -6.74 -11.22
C GLU A 435 -4.40 -6.06 -12.01
N LEU A 436 -5.35 -5.43 -11.30
CA LEU A 436 -6.49 -4.75 -11.90
C LEU A 436 -6.09 -3.44 -12.59
N THR A 437 -4.89 -2.91 -12.32
CA THR A 437 -4.36 -1.78 -13.10
C THR A 437 -4.18 -2.16 -14.57
N GLU A 438 -3.73 -3.39 -14.83
CA GLU A 438 -3.45 -3.95 -16.15
C GLU A 438 -4.68 -4.63 -16.75
N ASP A 439 -5.39 -5.44 -15.96
CA ASP A 439 -6.49 -6.25 -16.43
C ASP A 439 -7.82 -5.47 -16.37
N ILE A 440 -8.16 -4.84 -17.50
CA ILE A 440 -9.37 -4.02 -17.63
C ILE A 440 -10.64 -4.83 -17.35
N ALA A 441 -10.72 -6.06 -17.86
CA ALA A 441 -11.91 -6.89 -17.68
C ALA A 441 -12.10 -7.32 -16.21
N ALA A 442 -11.01 -7.69 -15.54
CA ALA A 442 -11.04 -7.96 -14.10
C ALA A 442 -11.39 -6.71 -13.31
N ARG A 443 -10.79 -5.55 -13.65
CA ARG A 443 -11.04 -4.28 -12.98
C ARG A 443 -12.51 -3.89 -13.03
N GLU A 444 -13.11 -3.92 -14.22
CA GLU A 444 -14.53 -3.58 -14.38
C GLU A 444 -15.42 -4.50 -13.56
N TYR A 445 -15.15 -5.81 -13.61
CA TYR A 445 -15.87 -6.81 -12.83
C TYR A 445 -15.78 -6.56 -11.33
N TRP A 446 -14.56 -6.42 -10.79
CA TRP A 446 -14.35 -6.27 -9.36
C TRP A 446 -14.89 -4.94 -8.84
N LEU A 447 -14.63 -3.82 -9.52
CA LEU A 447 -15.19 -2.52 -9.11
C LEU A 447 -16.73 -2.56 -9.09
N GLU A 448 -17.37 -3.22 -10.06
CA GLU A 448 -18.83 -3.40 -10.04
C GLU A 448 -19.27 -4.32 -8.88
N CYS A 449 -18.52 -5.39 -8.61
CA CYS A 449 -18.79 -6.31 -7.49
C CYS A 449 -18.74 -5.58 -6.14
N PHE A 450 -17.69 -4.81 -5.87
CA PHE A 450 -17.55 -4.02 -4.64
C PHE A 450 -18.61 -2.91 -4.55
N THR A 451 -18.91 -2.24 -5.66
CA THR A 451 -19.96 -1.20 -5.70
C THR A 451 -21.33 -1.77 -5.34
N LYS A 452 -21.67 -2.97 -5.84
CA LYS A 452 -22.93 -3.65 -5.48
C LYS A 452 -22.92 -4.24 -4.07
N GLY A 453 -21.75 -4.65 -3.58
CA GLY A 453 -21.57 -5.27 -2.28
C GLY A 453 -21.62 -4.29 -1.09
N VAL A 454 -21.30 -3.01 -1.30
CA VAL A 454 -21.18 -2.01 -0.22
C VAL A 454 -22.40 -1.91 0.69
N HIS A 455 -23.62 -2.09 0.16
CA HIS A 455 -24.85 -2.03 0.96
C HIS A 455 -24.93 -3.17 1.97
N LYS A 456 -24.41 -4.37 1.65
CA LYS A 456 -24.35 -5.47 2.61
C LYS A 456 -23.38 -5.16 3.75
N THR A 457 -22.21 -4.61 3.43
CA THR A 457 -21.25 -4.14 4.42
C THR A 457 -21.84 -3.05 5.32
N GLN A 458 -22.62 -2.12 4.73
CA GLN A 458 -23.35 -1.09 5.46
C GLN A 458 -24.37 -1.70 6.44
N GLU A 459 -25.19 -2.64 5.99
CA GLU A 459 -26.17 -3.33 6.84
C GLU A 459 -25.49 -4.06 7.99
N GLN A 460 -24.37 -4.74 7.73
CA GLN A 460 -23.61 -5.43 8.77
C GLN A 460 -23.00 -4.46 9.78
N ALA A 461 -22.45 -3.33 9.32
CA ALA A 461 -21.96 -2.27 10.19
C ALA A 461 -23.07 -1.73 11.12
N ILE A 462 -24.27 -1.46 10.58
CA ILE A 462 -25.43 -1.03 11.38
C ILE A 462 -25.82 -2.11 12.39
N LYS A 463 -25.88 -3.38 11.96
CA LYS A 463 -26.22 -4.52 12.84
C LYS A 463 -25.24 -4.67 14.00
N SER A 464 -23.95 -4.43 13.77
CA SER A 464 -22.91 -4.56 14.81
C SER A 464 -23.05 -3.54 15.95
N GLN A 465 -23.70 -2.39 15.69
CA GLN A 465 -23.83 -1.29 16.64
C GLN A 465 -25.28 -0.78 16.75
N GLN A 466 -26.27 -1.67 16.75
CA GLN A 466 -27.71 -1.31 16.83
C GLN A 466 -28.08 -0.42 18.04
N ASN A 467 -27.30 -0.51 19.12
CA ASN A 467 -27.51 0.27 20.34
C ASN A 467 -26.96 1.71 20.23
N HIS A 468 -26.24 2.06 19.16
CA HIS A 468 -25.72 3.40 18.93
C HIS A 468 -26.64 4.21 18.01
N PRO A 469 -27.17 5.36 18.47
CA PRO A 469 -28.15 6.15 17.71
C PRO A 469 -27.57 6.75 16.42
N ASP A 470 -26.26 6.93 16.35
CA ASP A 470 -25.53 7.52 15.21
C ASP A 470 -24.99 6.46 14.21
N ALA A 471 -25.16 5.17 14.49
CA ALA A 471 -24.62 4.08 13.66
C ALA A 471 -25.15 4.15 12.21
N MET A 472 -26.44 4.45 12.03
CA MET A 472 -27.04 4.58 10.70
C MET A 472 -26.40 5.72 9.90
N GLU A 473 -26.23 6.90 10.51
CA GLU A 473 -25.62 8.07 9.87
C GLU A 473 -24.15 7.81 9.51
N ARG A 474 -23.37 7.19 10.41
CA ARG A 474 -21.99 6.81 10.14
C ARG A 474 -21.89 5.81 8.99
N ALA A 475 -22.76 4.81 8.96
CA ALA A 475 -22.79 3.81 7.91
C ALA A 475 -23.17 4.39 6.53
N GLU A 476 -24.09 5.35 6.48
CA GLU A 476 -24.40 6.09 5.24
C GLU A 476 -23.22 6.92 4.73
N LYS A 477 -22.49 7.59 5.63
CA LYS A 477 -21.27 8.34 5.29
C LYS A 477 -20.16 7.43 4.79
N PHE A 478 -19.97 6.27 5.42
CA PHE A 478 -19.08 5.19 4.94
C PHE A 478 -19.41 4.83 3.49
N THR A 479 -20.66 4.44 3.21
CA THR A 479 -21.08 4.00 1.88
C THR A 479 -20.83 5.10 0.83
N ALA A 480 -21.22 6.34 1.12
CA ALA A 480 -21.04 7.45 0.20
C ALA A 480 -19.55 7.68 -0.14
N LYS A 481 -18.68 7.65 0.88
CA LYS A 481 -17.24 7.87 0.71
C LYS A 481 -16.53 6.73 -0.02
N TYR A 482 -16.90 5.49 0.29
CA TYR A 482 -16.31 4.34 -0.37
C TYR A 482 -16.74 4.24 -1.85
N ILE A 483 -18.01 4.52 -2.18
CA ILE A 483 -18.47 4.59 -3.57
C ILE A 483 -17.76 5.71 -4.35
N GLU A 484 -17.54 6.86 -3.73
CA GLU A 484 -16.76 7.96 -4.32
C GLU A 484 -15.34 7.46 -4.68
N ARG A 485 -14.68 6.75 -3.77
CA ARG A 485 -13.35 6.18 -4.01
C ARG A 485 -13.33 5.10 -5.09
N LEU A 486 -14.32 4.20 -5.13
CA LEU A 486 -14.44 3.20 -6.21
C LEU A 486 -14.61 3.86 -7.58
N THR A 487 -15.33 4.98 -7.63
CA THR A 487 -15.50 5.77 -8.86
C THR A 487 -14.18 6.41 -9.30
N GLU A 488 -13.41 6.96 -8.36
CA GLU A 488 -12.08 7.50 -8.61
C GLU A 488 -11.13 6.41 -9.17
N LEU A 489 -11.10 5.23 -8.55
CA LEU A 489 -10.27 4.09 -8.97
C LEU A 489 -10.66 3.53 -10.35
N LYS A 490 -11.92 3.69 -10.75
CA LYS A 490 -12.37 3.35 -12.10
C LYS A 490 -11.72 4.23 -13.17
N GLU A 491 -11.52 5.50 -12.85
CA GLU A 491 -10.92 6.48 -13.76
C GLU A 491 -9.39 6.52 -13.67
N ASN A 492 -8.85 6.28 -12.48
CA ASN A 492 -7.44 6.31 -12.16
C ASN A 492 -7.04 5.09 -11.32
N PRO A 493 -6.84 3.92 -11.96
CA PRO A 493 -6.57 2.69 -11.23
C PRO A 493 -5.23 2.73 -10.48
N CYS A 494 -4.23 3.45 -10.98
CA CYS A 494 -2.90 3.56 -10.37
C CYS A 494 -2.78 4.64 -9.28
N ALA A 495 -3.90 5.23 -8.84
CA ALA A 495 -3.91 6.35 -7.89
C ALA A 495 -3.20 6.01 -6.56
N TYR A 496 -3.35 4.79 -6.06
CA TYR A 496 -2.85 4.37 -4.75
C TYR A 496 -1.87 3.19 -4.84
N GLY A 497 -1.05 3.16 -5.90
CA GLY A 497 -0.22 1.99 -6.22
C GLY A 497 -0.96 1.03 -7.16
N SER A 498 -0.62 -0.25 -7.06
CA SER A 498 -1.31 -1.31 -7.81
C SER A 498 -2.75 -1.47 -7.33
N LEU A 499 -3.71 -1.41 -8.26
CA LEU A 499 -5.10 -1.77 -7.97
C LEU A 499 -5.25 -3.29 -7.96
N THR A 500 -5.65 -3.85 -6.83
CA THR A 500 -5.84 -5.29 -6.66
C THR A 500 -7.11 -5.55 -5.85
N VAL A 501 -7.55 -6.81 -5.78
CA VAL A 501 -8.67 -7.17 -4.91
C VAL A 501 -8.34 -6.89 -3.45
N ARG A 502 -7.10 -7.13 -3.03
CA ARG A 502 -6.61 -6.79 -1.69
C ARG A 502 -6.68 -5.29 -1.43
N SER A 503 -6.19 -4.44 -2.33
CA SER A 503 -6.22 -2.98 -2.07
C SER A 503 -7.65 -2.42 -2.02
N LEU A 504 -8.61 -3.02 -2.73
CA LEU A 504 -10.04 -2.69 -2.58
C LEU A 504 -10.59 -3.11 -1.20
N LEU A 505 -10.27 -4.31 -0.72
CA LEU A 505 -10.67 -4.81 0.60
C LEU A 505 -10.06 -3.94 1.72
N ASP A 506 -8.76 -3.66 1.65
CA ASP A 506 -8.04 -2.79 2.59
C ASP A 506 -8.65 -1.38 2.61
N THR A 507 -9.00 -0.83 1.44
CA THR A 507 -9.68 0.47 1.35
C THR A 507 -11.04 0.47 2.05
N SER A 508 -11.85 -0.58 1.85
CA SER A 508 -13.13 -0.73 2.53
C SER A 508 -12.96 -0.79 4.05
N SER A 509 -12.00 -1.58 4.53
CA SER A 509 -11.69 -1.71 5.96
C SER A 509 -11.23 -0.39 6.58
N HIS A 510 -10.36 0.37 5.89
CA HIS A 510 -9.94 1.69 6.36
C HIS A 510 -11.12 2.67 6.46
N TYR A 511 -12.04 2.68 5.48
CA TYR A 511 -13.23 3.53 5.61
C TYR A 511 -14.14 3.10 6.78
N LEU A 512 -14.36 1.80 7.00
CA LEU A 512 -15.12 1.33 8.16
C LEU A 512 -14.49 1.82 9.47
N GLN A 513 -13.16 1.76 9.60
CA GLN A 513 -12.42 2.27 10.76
C GLN A 513 -12.56 3.79 10.92
N GLU A 514 -12.45 4.58 9.85
CA GLU A 514 -12.67 6.04 9.90
C GLU A 514 -14.09 6.41 10.38
N PHE A 515 -15.06 5.52 10.17
CA PHE A 515 -16.43 5.66 10.64
C PHE A 515 -16.72 4.82 11.89
N MET A 516 -15.70 4.42 12.65
CA MET A 516 -15.79 3.77 13.97
C MET A 516 -16.51 2.40 13.96
N PHE A 517 -16.40 1.66 12.86
CA PHE A 517 -16.83 0.27 12.72
C PHE A 517 -15.61 -0.67 12.62
N ASN A 518 -15.08 -1.10 13.76
CA ASN A 518 -13.79 -1.82 13.78
C ASN A 518 -13.92 -3.33 13.53
N ASP A 519 -14.94 -3.97 14.12
CA ASP A 519 -15.28 -5.38 13.82
C ASP A 519 -16.78 -5.56 13.62
N PRO A 520 -17.30 -5.29 12.42
CA PRO A 520 -18.72 -5.49 12.12
C PRO A 520 -19.19 -6.95 12.24
N TYR A 521 -18.27 -7.91 12.28
CA TYR A 521 -18.57 -9.35 12.21
C TYR A 521 -18.38 -10.06 13.55
N LEU A 522 -18.00 -9.33 14.61
CA LEU A 522 -17.64 -9.91 15.90
C LEU A 522 -18.71 -10.83 16.51
N GLN A 523 -19.96 -10.37 16.60
CA GLN A 523 -21.04 -11.17 17.19
C GLN A 523 -21.36 -12.40 16.33
N LEU A 524 -21.19 -12.29 15.01
CA LEU A 524 -21.37 -13.38 14.07
C LEU A 524 -20.27 -14.44 14.27
N LYS A 525 -19.00 -14.03 14.30
CA LYS A 525 -17.85 -14.91 14.60
C LYS A 525 -18.06 -15.67 15.91
N GLN A 526 -18.46 -14.98 16.98
CA GLN A 526 -18.72 -15.61 18.28
C GLN A 526 -19.82 -16.68 18.20
N THR A 527 -20.93 -16.36 17.53
CA THR A 527 -22.06 -17.30 17.37
C THR A 527 -21.67 -18.53 16.56
N GLU A 528 -20.93 -18.33 15.46
CA GLU A 528 -20.45 -19.43 14.60
C GLU A 528 -19.42 -20.31 15.32
N ASN A 529 -18.55 -19.70 16.12
CA ASN A 529 -17.59 -20.41 16.97
C ASN A 529 -18.32 -21.32 17.97
N GLU A 530 -19.28 -20.77 18.71
CA GLU A 530 -20.08 -21.51 19.69
C GLU A 530 -20.89 -22.64 19.08
N HIS A 531 -21.44 -22.40 17.89
CA HIS A 531 -22.18 -23.42 17.15
C HIS A 531 -21.25 -24.56 16.74
N SER A 532 -20.08 -24.25 16.17
CA SER A 532 -19.14 -25.24 15.64
C SER A 532 -18.51 -26.09 16.74
N LEU A 533 -18.20 -25.51 17.90
CA LEU A 533 -17.64 -26.25 19.05
C LEU A 533 -18.56 -27.39 19.53
N LYS A 534 -19.88 -27.26 19.38
CA LYS A 534 -20.84 -28.30 19.80
C LYS A 534 -20.70 -29.61 19.02
N TYR A 535 -20.22 -29.54 17.78
CA TYR A 535 -20.09 -30.70 16.89
C TYR A 535 -18.68 -31.30 16.86
N LEU A 536 -17.69 -30.58 17.40
CA LEU A 536 -16.28 -30.95 17.27
C LEU A 536 -15.95 -32.33 17.86
N ALA A 537 -16.47 -32.62 19.05
CA ALA A 537 -16.21 -33.87 19.76
C ALA A 537 -16.70 -35.10 18.97
N GLU A 538 -17.91 -35.02 18.41
CA GLU A 538 -18.48 -36.07 17.57
C GLU A 538 -17.66 -36.23 16.28
N TYR A 539 -17.26 -35.11 15.66
CA TYR A 539 -16.48 -35.14 14.43
C TYR A 539 -15.09 -35.78 14.61
N PHE A 540 -14.40 -35.53 15.73
CA PHE A 540 -13.15 -36.25 16.04
C PHE A 540 -13.34 -37.76 16.12
N GLN A 541 -14.42 -38.22 16.78
CA GLN A 541 -14.72 -39.64 16.90
C GLN A 541 -15.06 -40.28 15.54
N GLU A 542 -15.72 -39.55 14.65
CA GLU A 542 -15.99 -40.01 13.29
C GLU A 542 -14.68 -40.20 12.51
N LEU A 543 -13.78 -39.23 12.55
CA LEU A 543 -12.48 -39.29 11.87
C LEU A 543 -11.59 -40.42 12.39
N GLU A 544 -11.63 -40.71 13.69
CA GLU A 544 -10.86 -41.81 14.29
C GLU A 544 -11.31 -43.20 13.84
N ARG A 545 -12.56 -43.35 13.41
CA ARG A 545 -13.11 -44.62 12.90
C ARG A 545 -12.73 -44.89 11.45
N MET A 546 -12.23 -43.89 10.74
CA MET A 546 -11.82 -44.01 9.34
C MET A 546 -10.43 -44.64 9.23
N ASP A 547 -10.18 -45.30 8.10
CA ASP A 547 -8.81 -45.72 7.77
C ASP A 547 -7.94 -44.50 7.44
N PHE A 548 -6.63 -44.71 7.28
CA PHE A 548 -5.71 -43.60 7.08
C PHE A 548 -6.01 -42.77 5.82
N GLU A 549 -6.30 -43.42 4.68
CA GLU A 549 -6.49 -42.70 3.42
C GLU A 549 -7.82 -41.95 3.39
N ASP A 550 -8.90 -42.61 3.85
CA ASP A 550 -10.21 -42.00 3.99
C ASP A 550 -10.18 -40.84 4.99
N ARG A 551 -9.45 -41.00 6.10
CA ARG A 551 -9.26 -39.93 7.09
C ARG A 551 -8.53 -38.74 6.49
N GLN A 552 -7.44 -38.94 5.75
CA GLN A 552 -6.72 -37.82 5.11
C GLN A 552 -7.61 -37.07 4.10
N LEU A 553 -8.44 -37.79 3.34
CA LEU A 553 -9.38 -37.17 2.40
C LEU A 553 -10.48 -36.42 3.15
N ALA A 554 -11.02 -36.99 4.23
CA ALA A 554 -12.03 -36.34 5.06
C ALA A 554 -11.48 -35.06 5.72
N LEU A 555 -10.23 -35.07 6.19
CA LEU A 555 -9.56 -33.88 6.74
C LEU A 555 -9.38 -32.79 5.68
N ALA A 556 -8.92 -33.14 4.48
CA ALA A 556 -8.81 -32.20 3.37
C ALA A 556 -10.18 -31.60 3.01
N LYS A 557 -11.20 -32.45 2.83
CA LYS A 557 -12.58 -32.01 2.57
C LYS A 557 -13.13 -31.16 3.72
N GLY A 558 -12.76 -31.44 4.97
CA GLY A 558 -13.16 -30.66 6.14
C GLY A 558 -12.65 -29.22 6.11
N VAL A 559 -11.36 -29.03 5.80
CA VAL A 559 -10.77 -27.68 5.60
C VAL A 559 -11.47 -26.96 4.45
N ILE A 560 -11.69 -27.65 3.33
CA ILE A 560 -12.35 -27.07 2.15
C ILE A 560 -13.81 -26.68 2.46
N ALA A 561 -14.58 -27.55 3.14
CA ALA A 561 -15.97 -27.31 3.49
C ALA A 561 -16.12 -26.18 4.51
N GLY A 562 -15.22 -26.12 5.49
CA GLY A 562 -15.13 -25.03 6.46
C GLY A 562 -14.91 -23.68 5.79
N ASN A 563 -14.02 -23.61 4.80
CA ASN A 563 -13.76 -22.38 4.05
C ASN A 563 -14.96 -21.88 3.24
N VAL A 564 -16.00 -22.70 2.99
CA VAL A 564 -17.20 -22.22 2.29
C VAL A 564 -17.93 -21.12 3.09
N PHE A 565 -17.79 -21.09 4.42
CA PHE A 565 -18.44 -20.13 5.31
C PHE A 565 -17.73 -18.77 5.31
N ASP A 566 -17.97 -17.99 4.25
CA ASP A 566 -17.32 -16.71 3.99
C ASP A 566 -18.36 -15.62 3.76
N TRP A 567 -18.36 -14.63 4.65
CA TRP A 567 -19.30 -13.51 4.61
C TRP A 567 -18.85 -12.35 3.71
N GLY A 568 -17.62 -12.40 3.18
CA GLY A 568 -17.14 -11.52 2.13
C GLY A 568 -17.60 -11.94 0.73
N ALA A 569 -17.91 -13.23 0.53
CA ALA A 569 -18.36 -13.75 -0.76
C ALA A 569 -19.87 -13.57 -0.98
N ARG A 570 -20.24 -12.66 -1.89
CA ARG A 570 -21.65 -12.26 -2.14
C ARG A 570 -22.60 -13.43 -2.37
N GLU A 571 -22.23 -14.37 -3.23
CA GLU A 571 -23.06 -15.53 -3.60
C GLU A 571 -23.19 -16.53 -2.44
N VAL A 572 -22.16 -16.65 -1.58
CA VAL A 572 -22.19 -17.47 -0.36
C VAL A 572 -23.14 -16.86 0.67
N THR A 573 -23.02 -15.55 0.92
CA THR A 573 -23.91 -14.84 1.84
C THR A 573 -25.38 -15.06 1.48
N GLN A 574 -25.72 -14.99 0.19
CA GLN A 574 -27.10 -15.22 -0.26
C GLN A 574 -27.60 -16.63 0.07
N ILE A 575 -26.74 -17.65 -0.01
CA ILE A 575 -27.08 -19.03 0.36
C ILE A 575 -27.31 -19.12 1.88
N MET A 576 -26.39 -18.57 2.67
CA MET A 576 -26.46 -18.60 4.13
C MET A 576 -27.68 -17.84 4.68
N GLU A 577 -28.12 -16.77 4.02
CA GLU A 577 -29.30 -15.99 4.41
C GLU A 577 -30.64 -16.66 4.02
N THR A 578 -30.66 -17.48 2.97
CA THR A 578 -31.91 -18.00 2.38
C THR A 578 -32.18 -19.47 2.65
N GLN A 579 -31.19 -20.24 3.13
CA GLN A 579 -31.28 -21.68 3.34
C GLN A 579 -30.75 -22.06 4.73
N SER A 580 -31.25 -23.17 5.29
CA SER A 580 -30.56 -23.85 6.39
C SER A 580 -29.27 -24.44 5.81
N PHE A 581 -28.16 -23.74 5.99
CA PHE A 581 -26.87 -24.11 5.41
C PHE A 581 -25.86 -24.45 6.51
N GLY A 582 -25.58 -25.75 6.68
CA GLY A 582 -24.65 -26.27 7.68
C GLY A 582 -23.43 -26.95 7.03
N PHE A 583 -22.55 -27.48 7.87
CA PHE A 583 -21.26 -28.04 7.44
C PHE A 583 -21.40 -29.24 6.47
N LYS A 584 -22.47 -30.04 6.63
CA LYS A 584 -22.77 -31.17 5.73
C LYS A 584 -23.20 -30.66 4.36
N GLU A 585 -24.12 -29.69 4.32
CA GLU A 585 -24.59 -29.07 3.07
C GLU A 585 -23.46 -28.33 2.34
N ALA A 586 -22.51 -27.73 3.08
CA ALA A 586 -21.31 -27.14 2.50
C ALA A 586 -20.46 -28.18 1.79
N THR A 587 -20.26 -29.35 2.42
CA THR A 587 -19.51 -30.47 1.84
C THR A 587 -20.15 -30.98 0.55
N GLU A 588 -21.50 -31.07 0.50
CA GLU A 588 -22.25 -31.53 -0.68
C GLU A 588 -22.18 -30.56 -1.87
N LYS A 589 -21.92 -29.27 -1.64
CA LYS A 589 -21.77 -28.27 -2.71
C LYS A 589 -20.37 -28.23 -3.31
N LEU A 590 -19.39 -28.87 -2.69
CA LEU A 590 -18.02 -28.88 -3.17
C LEU A 590 -17.89 -29.63 -4.49
N GLN A 591 -16.94 -29.20 -5.32
CA GLN A 591 -16.51 -29.95 -6.49
C GLN A 591 -16.04 -31.36 -6.08
N GLU A 592 -16.60 -32.38 -6.72
CA GLU A 592 -16.07 -33.74 -6.60
C GLU A 592 -14.72 -33.87 -7.32
N ARG A 593 -13.87 -34.78 -6.84
CA ARG A 593 -12.57 -35.02 -7.47
C ARG A 593 -12.74 -35.53 -8.91
N PRO A 594 -11.87 -35.14 -9.87
CA PRO A 594 -10.70 -34.30 -9.68
C PRO A 594 -11.06 -32.84 -9.41
N TRP A 595 -10.44 -32.26 -8.39
CA TRP A 595 -10.55 -30.83 -8.09
C TRP A 595 -9.89 -29.99 -9.19
N LEU A 596 -10.22 -28.70 -9.26
CA LEU A 596 -9.63 -27.79 -10.25
C LEU A 596 -8.09 -27.74 -10.14
N PHE A 597 -7.59 -27.71 -8.90
CA PHE A 597 -6.19 -28.02 -8.59
C PHE A 597 -6.20 -29.18 -7.60
N ASP A 598 -5.75 -30.35 -8.03
CA ASP A 598 -5.85 -31.60 -7.26
C ASP A 598 -4.48 -32.27 -7.11
N ASP A 599 -3.70 -31.77 -6.17
CA ASP A 599 -2.44 -32.40 -5.75
C ASP A 599 -2.65 -33.30 -4.51
N PHE A 600 -3.89 -33.72 -4.23
CA PHE A 600 -4.20 -34.49 -3.03
C PHE A 600 -3.44 -35.82 -2.99
N ASP A 601 -3.31 -36.53 -4.11
CA ASP A 601 -2.61 -37.82 -4.14
C ASP A 601 -1.09 -37.65 -3.91
N ALA A 602 -0.52 -36.53 -4.38
CA ALA A 602 0.87 -36.17 -4.11
C ALA A 602 1.07 -35.82 -2.63
N TRP A 603 0.15 -35.06 -2.03
CA TRP A 603 0.12 -34.79 -0.60
C TRP A 603 -0.04 -36.05 0.24
N LEU A 604 -0.98 -36.94 -0.12
CA LEU A 604 -1.21 -38.22 0.55
C LEU A 604 0.04 -39.10 0.51
N SER A 605 0.74 -39.12 -0.61
CA SER A 605 2.03 -39.81 -0.73
C SER A 605 3.09 -39.18 0.19
N ARG A 606 3.12 -37.85 0.29
CA ARG A 606 4.05 -37.11 1.15
C ARG A 606 3.78 -37.32 2.64
N ILE A 607 2.52 -37.33 3.04
CA ILE A 607 2.08 -37.42 4.44
C ILE A 607 2.21 -38.84 5.01
N LYS A 608 2.34 -39.87 4.15
CA LYS A 608 2.80 -41.21 4.57
C LYS A 608 4.27 -41.25 4.98
N GLY A 609 5.06 -40.26 4.55
CA GLY A 609 6.47 -40.14 4.87
C GLY A 609 6.74 -39.62 6.29
N LYS A 610 7.98 -39.19 6.52
CA LYS A 610 8.39 -38.59 7.80
C LYS A 610 7.53 -37.35 8.12
N PRO A 611 7.17 -37.15 9.40
CA PRO A 611 6.49 -35.94 9.82
C PRO A 611 7.39 -34.73 9.56
N HIS A 612 6.74 -33.60 9.26
CA HIS A 612 7.37 -32.29 9.21
C HIS A 612 7.88 -31.90 10.60
N LYS A 613 8.92 -31.07 10.67
CA LYS A 613 9.41 -30.53 11.94
C LYS A 613 8.39 -29.56 12.52
N CYS A 614 7.97 -28.59 11.70
CA CYS A 614 7.03 -27.56 12.09
C CYS A 614 6.26 -27.04 10.88
N ALA A 615 4.93 -26.90 11.04
CA ALA A 615 4.05 -26.31 10.05
C ALA A 615 3.54 -24.95 10.51
N ALA A 616 3.69 -23.92 9.68
CA ALA A 616 3.04 -22.62 9.86
C ALA A 616 1.77 -22.57 9.02
N ILE A 617 0.62 -22.39 9.66
CA ILE A 617 -0.70 -22.46 9.03
C ILE A 617 -1.37 -21.09 9.13
N PHE A 618 -1.51 -20.41 8.01
CA PHE A 618 -2.22 -19.13 7.91
C PHE A 618 -3.71 -19.40 7.73
N VAL A 619 -4.47 -19.14 8.79
CA VAL A 619 -5.91 -19.46 8.89
C VAL A 619 -6.79 -18.31 8.41
N ASP A 620 -7.95 -18.64 7.84
CA ASP A 620 -8.93 -17.74 7.23
C ASP A 620 -10.07 -17.41 8.23
N ASN A 621 -11.19 -18.14 8.17
CA ASN A 621 -12.43 -17.74 8.83
C ASN A 621 -12.58 -18.27 10.27
N SER A 622 -13.38 -17.56 11.06
CA SER A 622 -13.94 -18.10 12.31
C SER A 622 -14.99 -19.19 12.03
N GLY A 623 -15.49 -19.81 13.10
CA GLY A 623 -16.58 -20.77 13.02
C GLY A 623 -16.13 -22.12 12.48
N ALA A 624 -16.90 -22.67 11.54
CA ALA A 624 -16.71 -24.03 11.05
C ALA A 624 -15.35 -24.21 10.33
N ASP A 625 -14.82 -23.15 9.75
CA ASP A 625 -13.52 -23.16 9.08
C ASP A 625 -12.38 -23.54 10.03
N ILE A 626 -12.10 -22.68 11.02
CA ILE A 626 -11.09 -22.97 12.02
C ILE A 626 -11.47 -24.20 12.88
N ILE A 627 -12.71 -24.30 13.38
CA ILE A 627 -13.12 -25.33 14.36
C ILE A 627 -13.30 -26.71 13.76
N LEU A 628 -14.02 -26.85 12.65
CA LEU A 628 -14.34 -28.15 12.05
C LEU A 628 -13.44 -28.49 10.85
N GLY A 629 -12.69 -27.53 10.31
CA GLY A 629 -11.68 -27.75 9.27
C GLY A 629 -10.27 -27.85 9.86
N ILE A 630 -9.72 -26.73 10.32
CA ILE A 630 -8.31 -26.63 10.71
C ILE A 630 -7.98 -27.44 11.96
N PHE A 631 -8.77 -27.38 13.04
CA PHE A 631 -8.45 -28.11 14.27
C PHE A 631 -8.34 -29.64 14.07
N PRO A 632 -9.27 -30.30 13.34
CA PRO A 632 -9.09 -31.70 12.91
C PRO A 632 -7.84 -31.94 12.06
N PHE A 633 -7.56 -31.05 11.12
CA PHE A 633 -6.37 -31.16 10.27
C PHE A 633 -5.08 -31.12 11.11
N ILE A 634 -4.94 -30.15 12.01
CA ILE A 634 -3.74 -30.02 12.85
C ILE A 634 -3.65 -31.12 13.92
N ARG A 635 -4.78 -31.65 14.40
CA ARG A 635 -4.79 -32.77 15.34
C ARG A 635 -4.10 -34.00 14.73
N ASP A 636 -4.37 -34.31 13.46
CA ASP A 636 -3.69 -35.40 12.75
C ASP A 636 -2.19 -35.12 12.59
N MET A 637 -1.80 -33.88 12.26
CA MET A 637 -0.38 -33.48 12.17
C MET A 637 0.35 -33.61 13.52
N LEU A 638 -0.27 -33.13 14.60
CA LEU A 638 0.25 -33.22 15.96
C LEU A 638 0.39 -34.69 16.41
N SER A 639 -0.53 -35.58 15.99
CA SER A 639 -0.47 -37.02 16.30
C SER A 639 0.74 -37.70 15.67
N ARG A 640 1.20 -37.15 14.54
CA ARG A 640 2.37 -37.63 13.79
C ARG A 640 3.67 -37.02 14.30
N GLY A 641 3.62 -36.08 15.25
CA GLY A 641 4.78 -35.44 15.86
C GLY A 641 5.20 -34.12 15.22
N THR A 642 4.44 -33.60 14.24
CA THR A 642 4.68 -32.27 13.67
C THR A 642 4.30 -31.19 14.67
N LYS A 643 5.15 -30.18 14.89
CA LYS A 643 4.75 -28.95 15.61
C LYS A 643 3.92 -28.05 14.71
N VAL A 644 3.01 -27.26 15.28
CA VAL A 644 2.09 -26.41 14.52
C VAL A 644 2.11 -24.99 15.08
N ILE A 645 2.26 -24.01 14.19
CA ILE A 645 2.08 -22.58 14.46
C ILE A 645 0.82 -22.14 13.69
N LEU A 646 -0.26 -21.85 14.41
CA LEU A 646 -1.44 -21.21 13.83
C LEU A 646 -1.21 -19.70 13.74
N CYS A 647 -1.28 -19.15 12.53
CA CYS A 647 -0.99 -17.76 12.20
C CYS A 647 -2.31 -17.04 11.88
N ALA A 648 -2.78 -16.18 12.78
CA ALA A 648 -4.05 -15.45 12.66
C ALA A 648 -3.86 -13.94 12.55
N ASN A 649 -4.86 -13.23 12.04
CA ASN A 649 -4.78 -11.78 11.89
C ASN A 649 -4.63 -11.07 13.24
N SER A 650 -3.82 -10.00 13.28
CA SER A 650 -3.72 -9.14 14.48
C SER A 650 -4.94 -8.24 14.63
N ARG A 651 -5.59 -7.88 13.52
CA ARG A 651 -6.73 -6.97 13.49
C ARG A 651 -7.91 -7.58 12.70
N PRO A 652 -9.16 -7.23 13.03
CA PRO A 652 -10.33 -7.76 12.35
C PRO A 652 -10.34 -7.47 10.84
N ALA A 653 -10.77 -8.46 10.07
CA ALA A 653 -10.99 -8.36 8.63
C ALA A 653 -12.12 -9.33 8.27
N LEU A 654 -13.29 -8.81 7.87
CA LEU A 654 -14.48 -9.63 7.64
C LEU A 654 -14.74 -10.58 8.84
N ASN A 655 -15.07 -11.84 8.57
CA ASN A 655 -15.27 -12.89 9.56
C ASN A 655 -14.00 -13.72 9.85
N ASP A 656 -12.82 -13.23 9.46
CA ASP A 656 -11.55 -13.88 9.76
C ASP A 656 -11.32 -14.01 11.27
N VAL A 657 -10.70 -15.12 11.67
CA VAL A 657 -10.28 -15.31 13.07
C VAL A 657 -9.09 -14.41 13.38
N ILE A 658 -9.17 -13.66 14.49
CA ILE A 658 -8.03 -12.87 14.99
C ILE A 658 -7.27 -13.61 16.09
N TYR A 659 -6.02 -13.21 16.30
CA TYR A 659 -5.11 -13.83 17.27
C TYR A 659 -5.73 -14.00 18.67
N ASN A 660 -6.29 -12.94 19.24
CA ASN A 660 -6.87 -12.97 20.58
C ASN A 660 -8.06 -13.95 20.68
N GLU A 661 -8.89 -14.02 19.63
CA GLU A 661 -9.97 -15.01 19.54
C GLU A 661 -9.40 -16.42 19.48
N LEU A 662 -8.41 -16.64 18.62
CA LEU A 662 -7.81 -17.95 18.40
C LEU A 662 -7.14 -18.52 19.64
N VAL A 663 -6.47 -17.67 20.44
CA VAL A 663 -5.89 -18.08 21.74
C VAL A 663 -6.96 -18.68 22.64
N ILE A 664 -8.15 -18.08 22.71
CA ILE A 664 -9.26 -18.60 23.52
C ILE A 664 -9.86 -19.85 22.90
N LEU A 665 -10.03 -19.88 21.58
CA LEU A 665 -10.55 -21.06 20.87
C LEU A 665 -9.66 -22.29 21.08
N VAL A 666 -8.33 -22.14 21.05
CA VAL A 666 -7.40 -23.23 21.34
C VAL A 666 -7.62 -23.79 22.75
N LYS A 667 -7.85 -22.94 23.77
CA LYS A 667 -8.19 -23.41 25.13
C LYS A 667 -9.50 -24.19 25.15
N ARG A 668 -10.55 -23.70 24.49
CA ARG A 668 -11.85 -24.40 24.41
C ARG A 668 -11.76 -25.73 23.67
N VAL A 669 -10.97 -25.80 22.60
CA VAL A 669 -10.75 -27.06 21.89
C VAL A 669 -9.91 -28.04 22.73
N ALA A 670 -8.91 -27.54 23.46
CA ALA A 670 -8.13 -28.36 24.40
C ALA A 670 -8.99 -28.96 25.53
N GLU A 671 -10.04 -28.26 25.99
CA GLU A 671 -11.02 -28.82 26.94
C GLU A 671 -11.80 -30.01 26.36
N ILE A 672 -11.96 -30.06 25.03
CA ILE A 672 -12.72 -31.08 24.31
C ILE A 672 -11.85 -32.28 23.90
N ASP A 673 -10.61 -32.02 23.45
CA ASP A 673 -9.71 -33.05 22.94
C ASP A 673 -8.39 -33.14 23.73
N PRO A 674 -8.11 -34.28 24.39
CA PRO A 674 -6.89 -34.47 25.17
C PRO A 674 -5.59 -34.32 24.38
N GLN A 675 -5.60 -34.66 23.08
CA GLN A 675 -4.40 -34.63 22.25
C GLN A 675 -4.01 -33.19 21.89
N ILE A 676 -5.00 -32.33 21.58
CA ILE A 676 -4.79 -30.89 21.43
C ILE A 676 -4.32 -30.28 22.75
N ASN A 677 -4.92 -30.68 23.88
CA ASN A 677 -4.52 -30.18 25.20
C ASN A 677 -3.05 -30.48 25.52
N GLU A 678 -2.63 -31.73 25.31
CA GLU A 678 -1.24 -32.15 25.50
C GLU A 678 -0.30 -31.33 24.61
N ALA A 679 -0.59 -31.26 23.30
CA ALA A 679 0.20 -30.50 22.35
C ALA A 679 0.31 -29.01 22.70
N TYR A 680 -0.76 -28.39 23.18
CA TYR A 680 -0.76 -27.00 23.62
C TYR A 680 0.09 -26.82 24.89
N SER A 681 -0.06 -27.71 25.88
CA SER A 681 0.73 -27.66 27.13
C SER A 681 2.23 -27.88 26.92
N GLU A 682 2.61 -28.65 25.90
CA GLU A 682 3.99 -28.96 25.54
C GLU A 682 4.60 -27.95 24.56
N ASN A 683 3.89 -26.87 24.20
CA ASN A 683 4.28 -25.92 23.16
C ASN A 683 4.56 -26.56 21.78
N ARG A 684 3.88 -27.67 21.47
CA ARG A 684 3.85 -28.23 20.11
C ARG A 684 2.76 -27.60 19.25
N LEU A 685 1.70 -27.08 19.86
CA LEU A 685 0.71 -26.20 19.23
C LEU A 685 0.93 -24.77 19.75
N MET A 686 1.24 -23.85 18.84
CA MET A 686 1.50 -22.44 19.12
C MET A 686 0.51 -21.58 18.33
N VAL A 687 0.16 -20.43 18.89
CA VAL A 687 -0.67 -19.42 18.22
C VAL A 687 0.18 -18.16 18.10
N MET A 688 0.22 -17.59 16.90
CA MET A 688 0.98 -16.38 16.59
C MET A 688 0.10 -15.45 15.76
N GLU A 689 0.33 -14.15 15.91
CA GLU A 689 -0.34 -13.13 15.12
C GLU A 689 0.49 -12.79 13.87
N THR A 690 -0.17 -12.39 12.78
CA THR A 690 0.49 -12.06 11.50
C THR A 690 0.94 -10.61 11.42
N GLY A 691 0.46 -9.72 12.28
CA GLY A 691 0.67 -8.27 12.17
C GLY A 691 -0.28 -7.58 11.18
N GLN A 692 -1.15 -8.34 10.49
CA GLN A 692 -2.02 -7.87 9.42
C GLN A 692 -3.50 -7.76 9.86
N GLY A 693 -4.26 -7.00 9.08
CA GLY A 693 -5.71 -6.78 9.25
C GLY A 693 -6.42 -6.77 7.91
N SER A 694 -6.08 -7.73 7.04
CA SER A 694 -6.61 -7.88 5.69
C SER A 694 -7.10 -9.33 5.53
N PRO A 695 -8.17 -9.58 4.76
CA PRO A 695 -8.55 -10.95 4.39
C PRO A 695 -7.61 -11.57 3.35
N CYS A 696 -6.66 -10.79 2.83
CA CYS A 696 -5.56 -11.26 1.98
C CYS A 696 -4.25 -11.29 2.78
N LEU A 697 -3.25 -12.03 2.29
CA LEU A 697 -1.99 -12.25 3.00
C LEU A 697 -0.80 -11.70 2.22
N ASP A 698 -0.16 -10.66 2.75
CA ASP A 698 1.09 -10.12 2.19
C ASP A 698 2.32 -10.62 2.97
N LEU A 699 2.98 -11.66 2.46
CA LEU A 699 4.17 -12.24 3.08
C LEU A 699 5.43 -11.35 3.02
N ARG A 700 5.37 -10.15 2.42
CA ARG A 700 6.45 -9.14 2.56
C ARG A 700 6.51 -8.55 3.96
N LEU A 701 5.40 -8.56 4.70
CA LEU A 701 5.22 -7.82 5.94
C LEU A 701 4.40 -8.66 6.96
N ILE A 702 5.07 -9.57 7.67
CA ILE A 702 4.49 -10.32 8.80
C ILE A 702 5.18 -9.98 10.12
N ASP A 703 4.52 -10.22 11.24
CA ASP A 703 5.04 -9.91 12.59
C ASP A 703 6.44 -10.50 12.83
N CYS A 704 7.33 -9.71 13.43
CA CYS A 704 8.71 -10.13 13.65
C CYS A 704 8.83 -11.32 14.61
N GLN A 705 7.95 -11.45 15.60
CA GLN A 705 7.94 -12.59 16.52
C GLN A 705 7.49 -13.86 15.80
N LEU A 706 6.58 -13.75 14.83
CA LEU A 706 6.22 -14.86 13.95
C LEU A 706 7.42 -15.32 13.09
N VAL A 707 8.18 -14.38 12.52
CA VAL A 707 9.42 -14.70 11.79
C VAL A 707 10.43 -15.41 12.69
N ASP A 708 10.66 -14.89 13.90
CA ASP A 708 11.57 -15.51 14.87
C ASP A 708 11.10 -16.92 15.25
N MET A 709 9.80 -17.12 15.44
CA MET A 709 9.22 -18.43 15.74
C MET A 709 9.40 -19.42 14.60
N MET A 710 9.14 -19.02 13.35
CA MET A 710 9.33 -19.88 12.17
C MET A 710 10.78 -20.34 12.04
N ASN A 711 11.74 -19.43 12.27
CA ASN A 711 13.16 -19.76 12.25
C ASN A 711 13.56 -20.70 13.40
N LYS A 712 13.11 -20.40 14.62
CA LYS A 712 13.42 -21.17 15.83
C LYS A 712 12.90 -22.61 15.75
N GLU A 713 11.69 -22.79 15.24
CA GLU A 713 11.06 -24.10 15.15
C GLU A 713 11.43 -24.85 13.86
N GLU A 714 12.32 -24.28 13.05
CA GLU A 714 12.78 -24.82 11.77
C GLU A 714 11.60 -25.21 10.86
N THR A 715 10.65 -24.28 10.68
CA THR A 715 9.44 -24.50 9.88
C THR A 715 9.79 -24.99 8.47
N ASP A 716 9.26 -26.17 8.14
CA ASP A 716 9.52 -26.88 6.88
C ASP A 716 8.24 -27.15 6.06
N LEU A 717 7.09 -26.68 6.55
CA LEU A 717 5.82 -26.63 5.83
C LEU A 717 5.10 -25.29 6.06
N ILE A 718 4.64 -24.67 4.98
CA ILE A 718 3.69 -23.55 5.04
C ILE A 718 2.33 -24.02 4.51
N VAL A 719 1.26 -23.75 5.25
CA VAL A 719 -0.11 -23.98 4.80
C VAL A 719 -0.81 -22.63 4.70
N ILE A 720 -1.36 -22.33 3.53
CA ILE A 720 -2.11 -21.09 3.28
C ILE A 720 -3.53 -21.48 2.94
N GLU A 721 -4.44 -21.12 3.83
CA GLU A 721 -5.85 -21.47 3.73
C GLU A 721 -6.69 -20.24 3.35
N GLY A 722 -7.69 -20.45 2.50
CA GLY A 722 -8.68 -19.43 2.13
C GLY A 722 -8.45 -18.73 0.79
N MET A 723 -9.56 -18.30 0.17
CA MET A 723 -9.56 -17.67 -1.15
C MET A 723 -8.80 -16.34 -1.16
N GLY A 724 -8.96 -15.52 -0.12
CA GLY A 724 -8.24 -14.25 0.02
C GLY A 724 -6.72 -14.45 0.10
N ARG A 725 -6.28 -15.40 0.92
CA ARG A 725 -4.87 -15.65 1.25
C ARG A 725 -4.14 -16.50 0.22
N ALA A 726 -4.81 -17.45 -0.44
CA ALA A 726 -4.17 -18.44 -1.33
C ALA A 726 -4.52 -18.29 -2.82
N ILE A 727 -5.61 -17.61 -3.17
CA ILE A 727 -6.02 -17.38 -4.58
C ILE A 727 -5.87 -15.92 -4.97
N HIS A 728 -6.49 -14.98 -4.23
CA HIS A 728 -6.32 -13.55 -4.51
C HIS A 728 -4.91 -13.08 -4.24
N THR A 729 -4.29 -13.68 -3.23
CA THR A 729 -2.87 -13.55 -2.95
C THR A 729 -2.18 -14.91 -2.91
N ASN A 730 -0.86 -14.95 -3.06
CA ASN A 730 0.00 -16.12 -2.91
C ASN A 730 -0.21 -17.29 -3.89
N PHE A 731 -1.06 -17.16 -4.91
CA PHE A 731 -1.34 -18.25 -5.85
C PHE A 731 -0.05 -18.79 -6.51
N ASP A 732 0.81 -17.87 -6.95
CA ASP A 732 2.12 -18.14 -7.58
C ASP A 732 3.32 -18.02 -6.61
N ALA A 733 3.06 -17.75 -5.33
CA ALA A 733 4.12 -17.64 -4.32
C ALA A 733 4.94 -18.93 -4.25
N CYS A 734 6.26 -18.78 -4.29
CA CYS A 734 7.22 -19.88 -4.23
C CYS A 734 7.96 -19.86 -2.88
N PHE A 735 8.17 -21.04 -2.30
CA PHE A 735 8.74 -21.19 -0.98
C PHE A 735 10.03 -22.04 -1.00
N SER A 736 10.92 -21.78 -0.04
CA SER A 736 12.11 -22.57 0.22
C SER A 736 11.80 -23.89 0.95
N CYS A 737 10.60 -24.00 1.52
CA CYS A 737 10.03 -25.18 2.16
C CYS A 737 8.90 -25.80 1.34
N GLU A 738 8.27 -26.88 1.85
CA GLU A 738 7.03 -27.41 1.28
C GLU A 738 5.88 -26.42 1.49
N ALA A 739 4.95 -26.34 0.55
CA ALA A 739 3.78 -25.47 0.65
C ALA A 739 2.50 -26.23 0.30
N LEU A 740 1.43 -25.96 1.06
CA LEU A 740 0.10 -26.46 0.80
C LEU A 740 -0.88 -25.28 0.75
N LYS A 741 -1.53 -25.07 -0.39
CA LYS A 741 -2.50 -24.00 -0.60
C LYS A 741 -3.88 -24.62 -0.75
N ILE A 742 -4.80 -24.28 0.15
CA ILE A 742 -6.15 -24.87 0.21
C ILE A 742 -7.18 -23.76 0.17
N ALA A 743 -8.10 -23.78 -0.80
CA ALA A 743 -9.18 -22.81 -0.85
C ALA A 743 -10.38 -23.29 -1.69
N VAL A 744 -11.54 -22.68 -1.43
CA VAL A 744 -12.72 -22.79 -2.31
C VAL A 744 -12.89 -21.51 -3.09
N ILE A 745 -13.09 -21.61 -4.41
CA ILE A 745 -13.38 -20.45 -5.26
C ILE A 745 -14.85 -20.09 -5.13
N LYS A 746 -15.13 -19.04 -4.35
CA LYS A 746 -16.48 -18.56 -3.99
C LYS A 746 -17.03 -17.49 -4.96
N ASN A 747 -16.31 -17.22 -6.05
CA ASN A 747 -16.70 -16.26 -7.08
C ASN A 747 -16.76 -16.93 -8.46
N ARG A 748 -17.94 -16.95 -9.08
CA ARG A 748 -18.15 -17.64 -10.37
C ARG A 748 -17.31 -17.07 -11.51
N TRP A 749 -17.14 -15.75 -11.57
CA TRP A 749 -16.34 -15.13 -12.64
C TRP A 749 -14.87 -15.52 -12.52
N LEU A 750 -14.32 -15.51 -11.30
CA LEU A 750 -12.95 -15.95 -11.05
C LEU A 750 -12.78 -17.45 -11.32
N ALA A 751 -13.74 -18.28 -10.88
CA ALA A 751 -13.71 -19.72 -11.13
C ALA A 751 -13.64 -20.03 -12.63
N ASN A 752 -14.54 -19.43 -13.41
CA ASN A 752 -14.56 -19.57 -14.87
C ASN A 752 -13.22 -19.15 -15.49
N ARG A 753 -12.61 -18.09 -14.96
CA ARG A 753 -11.32 -17.59 -15.43
C ARG A 753 -10.15 -18.51 -15.11
N LEU A 754 -10.23 -19.25 -14.01
CA LEU A 754 -9.28 -20.30 -13.63
C LEU A 754 -9.58 -21.67 -14.28
N GLY A 755 -10.65 -21.76 -15.08
CA GLY A 755 -11.04 -23.00 -15.78
C GLY A 755 -11.97 -23.93 -15.00
N GLY A 756 -12.59 -23.45 -13.91
CA GLY A 756 -13.59 -24.18 -13.12
C GLY A 756 -14.96 -23.51 -13.09
N ASP A 757 -15.82 -23.92 -12.17
CA ASP A 757 -17.11 -23.26 -11.83
C ASP A 757 -17.14 -22.86 -10.35
N MET A 758 -18.17 -22.15 -9.91
CA MET A 758 -18.38 -21.78 -8.51
C MET A 758 -18.25 -23.00 -7.57
N PHE A 759 -17.57 -22.82 -6.44
CA PHE A 759 -17.19 -23.89 -5.50
C PHE A 759 -16.15 -24.89 -6.02
N SER A 760 -15.45 -24.54 -7.11
CA SER A 760 -14.23 -25.25 -7.50
C SER A 760 -13.20 -25.20 -6.39
N VAL A 761 -12.47 -26.30 -6.24
CA VAL A 761 -11.54 -26.51 -5.14
C VAL A 761 -10.11 -26.36 -5.62
N MET A 762 -9.32 -25.65 -4.84
CA MET A 762 -7.86 -25.64 -4.94
C MET A 762 -7.28 -26.42 -3.76
N PHE A 763 -6.64 -27.54 -4.05
CA PHE A 763 -5.77 -28.28 -3.13
C PHE A 763 -4.42 -28.45 -3.83
N LYS A 764 -3.53 -27.47 -3.66
CA LYS A 764 -2.27 -27.36 -4.40
C LYS A 764 -1.10 -27.63 -3.45
N TYR A 765 -0.35 -28.69 -3.70
CA TYR A 765 0.82 -29.08 -2.92
C TYR A 765 2.09 -28.87 -3.74
N GLU A 766 3.04 -28.13 -3.17
CA GLU A 766 4.29 -27.77 -3.83
C GLU A 766 5.49 -28.26 -3.01
N ALA A 767 6.36 -29.01 -3.67
CA ALA A 767 7.66 -29.41 -3.12
C ALA A 767 8.62 -28.19 -3.04
N PRO A 768 9.63 -28.22 -2.15
CA PRO A 768 10.55 -27.11 -1.97
C PRO A 768 11.34 -26.83 -3.24
N ARG A 769 11.43 -25.55 -3.61
CA ARG A 769 12.22 -25.10 -4.76
C ARG A 769 13.58 -24.60 -4.27
N LYS A 770 14.61 -24.74 -5.11
CA LYS A 770 15.95 -24.17 -4.87
C LYS A 770 16.27 -23.19 -5.97
N ILE A 771 16.75 -22.00 -5.61
CA ILE A 771 17.36 -21.09 -6.57
C ILE A 771 18.73 -21.68 -6.92
N TYR A 772 18.88 -22.19 -8.14
CA TYR A 772 20.21 -22.43 -8.68
C TYR A 772 20.78 -21.05 -9.03
N ALA A 773 21.80 -20.60 -8.31
CA ALA A 773 22.55 -19.43 -8.73
C ALA A 773 23.12 -19.72 -10.12
N ASN A 774 22.59 -19.04 -11.15
CA ASN A 774 23.23 -19.03 -12.45
C ASN A 774 24.62 -18.44 -12.24
N THR A 775 25.63 -19.30 -12.33
CA THR A 775 27.02 -18.91 -12.47
C THR A 775 27.16 -18.38 -13.88
N THR A 776 26.93 -17.08 -14.04
CA THR A 776 27.25 -16.32 -15.26
C THR A 776 28.02 -15.07 -14.88
#